data_AF-A0A2G5SI74-F1
#
_entry.id   AF-A0A2G5SI74-F1
#
_cell.length_a   1.000
_cell.length_b   1.000
_cell.length_c   1.000
_cell.angle_alpha   90.00
_cell.angle_beta   90.00
_cell.angle_gamma   90.00
#
_symmetry.space_group_name_H-M   'P 1'
#
loop_
_entity.id
_entity.type
_entity.pdbx_description
1 polymer ?
#
loop_
_entity_poly.entity_id
_entity_poly.type
_entity_poly.pdbx_seq_one_letter_code
_entity_poly.pdbx_strand_id
1 'polypeptide(L)'
;MPPPGLHSLILYDNFEWKTAQKSHENLQNICDLTRIPAISLEEFETEFYGVLKDNYHGKLIFRNLAKIDNLKICIISDILAGKSIEKSYKDMSEVFGAGNIDFLDMDFWYYRFYNGNYDLDYDRRLYSEPLKFLNLPMILHQKIIDNLDWDNILTLRKVSKSLKNIVDQGEPAMKMMDISFFFDQISLQTDDFSPRDLDFSIVDYRKDLLNRIMIILNNPRLRLDSLDIDFSPSPDPTFIDFFKNLKHKILTKRLSLHVNCPEDANLLLACMKPKFLKKLSLRKGNIEEIVKLDQWKYLDEVSFSANYSGPIDHFLGFSEFRISLPELTEEHLVKLKEGVSKSQNFESCHIRFQKRIRPGLIEKVFSLVSSPEYRDDENNVFQLNFRSKMPPPGLHSLILYDNFEWKTAQKSHENLQNIGDLAKIPAISLEEFETEFYGILKENYHGKLNFRNLAKIDNLKLCILSDVLAGKSIENSFTDLSETFGAENIDFLDMDFWYYRFYNGDYDLDYDRSFDSKPLEFLNLPMIIHHKIIDNLDSKNHLTLRIVSNGLRNMVDQGKPAIKHLSIQYKPHYIRVRIDNVSAWYSEDLGVDYRKIALNYVLIILKNPKLRLRTLHIGSTSSIDPFFIDFFNNLKHKISTKYLELNVDCPEATNLFLTCLKPKFLEKIILMKGNIDEIVKLDQWKSLKTALCSPIFSGLIDNFLGFTEFVITVPELTEEHLMKIKEELSKSEIFESCHIFLGNFEVPYELIMSVFDPNSGLEYVYDEDDMPQLVYSYSIPNSRNFLNFTLSFGDLKIVMHRSS
;
A
#
# COMPACT_ATOMS: atom_id res chain seq x y z
N MET A 1 -4.92 -47.87 8.86
CA MET A 1 -3.96 -47.28 7.92
C MET A 1 -3.38 -46.05 8.59
N PRO A 2 -2.06 -45.84 8.55
CA PRO A 2 -1.46 -44.64 9.12
C PRO A 2 -2.01 -43.37 8.41
N PRO A 3 -2.11 -42.23 9.12
CA PRO A 3 -2.49 -40.94 8.54
C PRO A 3 -1.69 -40.61 7.26
N PRO A 4 -2.34 -40.11 6.20
CA PRO A 4 -1.64 -39.67 5.00
C PRO A 4 -0.64 -38.55 5.32
N GLY A 5 0.63 -38.72 4.97
CA GLY A 5 1.68 -37.75 5.29
C GLY A 5 2.44 -38.01 6.59
N LEU A 6 2.07 -39.05 7.36
CA LEU A 6 2.68 -39.36 8.66
C LEU A 6 4.21 -39.50 8.55
N HIS A 7 4.69 -40.13 7.48
CA HIS A 7 6.12 -40.32 7.25
C HIS A 7 6.83 -38.97 7.06
N SER A 8 6.26 -38.08 6.25
CA SER A 8 6.79 -36.72 6.06
C SER A 8 6.77 -35.92 7.35
N LEU A 9 5.71 -36.02 8.16
CA LEU A 9 5.62 -35.33 9.45
C LEU A 9 6.70 -35.81 10.44
N ILE A 10 6.95 -37.12 10.54
CA ILE A 10 7.99 -37.67 11.42
C ILE A 10 9.37 -37.13 11.04
N LEU A 11 9.68 -37.10 9.74
CA LEU A 11 10.94 -36.57 9.23
C LEU A 11 11.10 -35.07 9.52
N TYR A 12 10.02 -34.30 9.32
CA TYR A 12 10.00 -32.87 9.58
C TYR A 12 10.09 -32.54 11.07
N ASP A 13 9.31 -33.23 11.90
CA ASP A 13 9.32 -33.06 13.36
C ASP A 13 10.68 -33.47 13.97
N ASN A 14 11.36 -34.47 13.41
CA ASN A 14 12.73 -34.82 13.81
C ASN A 14 13.76 -33.75 13.40
N PHE A 15 13.62 -33.11 12.23
CA PHE A 15 14.42 -31.94 11.85
C PHE A 15 14.23 -30.77 12.84
N GLU A 16 13.01 -30.61 13.35
CA GLU A 16 12.69 -29.63 14.40
C GLU A 16 13.07 -30.06 15.81
N TRP A 17 13.76 -31.19 15.97
CA TRP A 17 14.17 -31.75 17.27
C TRP A 17 13.00 -32.06 18.21
N LYS A 18 11.83 -32.41 17.66
CA LYS A 18 10.70 -32.90 18.46
C LYS A 18 10.90 -34.35 18.87
N THR A 19 10.63 -34.64 20.14
CA THR A 19 10.54 -36.00 20.68
C THR A 19 9.31 -36.73 20.12
N ALA A 20 9.32 -38.07 20.08
CA ALA A 20 8.18 -38.87 19.65
C ALA A 20 6.86 -38.49 20.35
N GLN A 21 6.90 -38.26 21.67
CA GLN A 21 5.72 -37.85 22.44
C GLN A 21 5.13 -36.50 21.99
N LYS A 22 5.97 -35.46 21.82
CA LYS A 22 5.55 -34.15 21.30
C LYS A 22 5.06 -34.20 19.86
N SER A 23 5.66 -35.05 19.02
CA SER A 23 5.23 -35.25 17.64
C SER A 23 3.87 -35.95 17.58
N HIS A 24 3.62 -36.93 18.48
CA HIS A 24 2.33 -37.57 18.65
C HIS A 24 1.24 -36.61 19.13
N GLU A 25 1.53 -35.77 20.13
CA GLU A 25 0.59 -34.73 20.60
C GLU A 25 0.22 -33.74 19.48
N ASN A 26 1.19 -33.34 18.67
CA ASN A 26 0.96 -32.49 17.51
C ASN A 26 0.10 -33.20 16.45
N LEU A 27 0.41 -34.47 16.14
CA LEU A 27 -0.39 -35.29 15.23
C LEU A 27 -1.84 -35.43 15.73
N GLN A 28 -2.05 -35.59 17.04
CA GLN A 28 -3.40 -35.70 17.61
C GLN A 28 -4.22 -34.44 17.34
N ASN A 29 -3.63 -33.26 17.51
CA ASN A 29 -4.27 -31.98 17.16
C ASN A 29 -4.58 -31.88 15.66
N ILE A 30 -3.70 -32.38 14.80
CA ILE A 30 -3.90 -32.38 13.34
C ILE A 30 -5.03 -33.35 12.96
N CYS A 31 -5.06 -34.55 13.55
CA CYS A 31 -6.11 -35.55 13.36
C CYS A 31 -7.48 -35.00 13.77
N ASP A 32 -7.56 -34.28 14.90
CA ASP A 32 -8.80 -33.64 15.37
C ASP A 32 -9.32 -32.58 14.37
N LEU A 33 -8.42 -31.81 13.75
CA LEU A 33 -8.77 -30.77 12.77
C LEU A 33 -9.15 -31.32 11.40
N THR A 34 -8.46 -32.38 10.95
CA THR A 34 -8.62 -32.98 9.62
C THR A 34 -9.62 -34.12 9.58
N ARG A 35 -10.08 -34.60 10.76
CA ARG A 35 -10.92 -35.80 10.93
C ARG A 35 -10.28 -37.10 10.44
N ILE A 36 -8.95 -37.13 10.33
CA ILE A 36 -8.21 -38.38 10.09
C ILE A 36 -8.26 -39.23 11.37
N PRO A 37 -8.47 -40.55 11.30
CA PRO A 37 -8.37 -41.43 12.46
C PRO A 37 -7.02 -41.29 13.16
N ALA A 38 -7.05 -41.01 14.46
CA ALA A 38 -5.86 -40.97 15.30
C ALA A 38 -5.28 -42.38 15.50
N ILE A 39 -3.97 -42.45 15.73
CA ILE A 39 -3.25 -43.69 16.07
C ILE A 39 -2.78 -43.64 17.52
N SER A 40 -2.67 -44.80 18.15
CA SER A 40 -2.18 -44.89 19.53
C SER A 40 -0.71 -44.45 19.63
N LEU A 41 -0.28 -44.02 20.82
CA LEU A 41 1.12 -43.63 21.05
C LEU A 41 2.09 -44.79 20.76
N GLU A 42 1.72 -46.02 21.12
CA GLU A 42 2.54 -47.23 20.89
C GLU A 42 2.71 -47.54 19.39
N GLU A 43 1.64 -47.41 18.61
CA GLU A 43 1.69 -47.52 17.14
C GLU A 43 2.51 -46.37 16.52
N PHE A 44 2.33 -45.14 17.00
CA PHE A 44 3.08 -43.98 16.53
C PHE A 44 4.57 -44.11 16.82
N GLU A 45 4.98 -44.54 18.03
CA GLU A 45 6.38 -44.72 18.39
C GLU A 45 7.05 -45.80 17.53
N THR A 46 6.33 -46.88 17.23
CA THR A 46 6.80 -47.94 16.34
C THR A 46 7.12 -47.39 14.94
N GLU A 47 6.23 -46.56 14.39
CA GLU A 47 6.46 -45.89 13.09
C GLU A 47 7.55 -44.81 13.19
N PHE A 48 7.57 -44.00 14.25
CA PHE A 48 8.54 -42.93 14.48
C PHE A 48 9.98 -43.47 14.50
N TYR A 49 10.23 -44.52 15.28
CA TYR A 49 11.55 -45.13 15.34
C TYR A 49 11.87 -45.98 14.10
N GLY A 50 10.86 -46.56 13.44
CA GLY A 50 11.02 -47.26 12.16
C GLY A 50 11.53 -46.33 11.06
N VAL A 51 10.85 -45.18 10.89
CA VAL A 51 11.23 -44.12 9.95
C VAL A 51 12.64 -43.59 10.22
N LEU A 52 12.98 -43.35 11.49
CA LEU A 52 14.34 -42.93 11.82
C LEU A 52 15.36 -44.00 11.48
N LYS A 53 15.12 -45.26 11.85
CA LYS A 53 16.02 -46.38 11.59
C LYS A 53 16.31 -46.57 10.10
N ASP A 54 15.28 -46.45 9.26
CA ASP A 54 15.41 -46.58 7.80
C ASP A 54 16.24 -45.44 7.17
N ASN A 55 16.34 -44.29 7.85
CA ASN A 55 17.07 -43.11 7.39
C ASN A 55 18.41 -42.87 8.13
N TYR A 56 18.79 -43.70 9.12
CA TYR A 56 19.99 -43.51 9.96
C TYR A 56 21.28 -44.19 9.42
N HIS A 57 21.28 -44.72 8.20
CA HIS A 57 22.49 -45.30 7.59
C HIS A 57 23.29 -44.27 6.77
N GLY A 58 24.09 -43.47 7.47
CA GLY A 58 25.30 -42.83 6.91
C GLY A 58 25.19 -41.34 6.60
N LYS A 59 25.92 -40.53 7.38
CA LYS A 59 26.30 -39.12 7.14
C LYS A 59 25.18 -38.20 6.61
N LEU A 60 24.52 -37.53 7.56
CA LEU A 60 23.84 -36.23 7.44
C LEU A 60 24.09 -35.48 6.12
N ILE A 61 23.25 -35.76 5.15
CA ILE A 61 22.83 -34.79 4.14
C ILE A 61 21.31 -34.98 4.08
N PHE A 62 20.54 -34.12 4.76
CA PHE A 62 19.07 -34.07 4.70
C PHE A 62 18.53 -33.68 3.30
N ARG A 63 19.29 -33.95 2.22
CA ARG A 63 18.89 -33.61 0.85
C ARG A 63 18.46 -34.88 0.14
N ASN A 64 17.25 -34.84 -0.42
CA ASN A 64 16.66 -35.83 -1.33
C ASN A 64 16.22 -37.17 -0.68
N LEU A 65 15.36 -37.10 0.33
CA LEU A 65 14.58 -38.28 0.73
C LEU A 65 13.52 -38.59 -0.34
N ALA A 66 13.57 -39.81 -0.89
CA ALA A 66 12.88 -40.20 -2.12
C ALA A 66 11.38 -40.53 -1.97
N LYS A 67 10.73 -40.24 -0.83
CA LYS A 67 9.28 -40.39 -0.68
C LYS A 67 8.69 -39.30 0.19
N ILE A 68 8.35 -38.18 -0.44
CA ILE A 68 7.28 -37.30 0.05
C ILE A 68 5.97 -38.04 -0.23
N ASP A 69 5.28 -38.48 0.82
CA ASP A 69 3.94 -39.06 0.71
C ASP A 69 2.87 -37.96 0.66
N ASN A 70 2.93 -36.97 1.58
CA ASN A 70 2.06 -35.78 1.60
C ASN A 70 2.56 -34.71 2.60
N LEU A 71 2.81 -33.47 2.14
CA LEU A 71 3.28 -32.36 3.00
C LEU A 71 2.14 -31.62 3.73
N LYS A 72 0.88 -31.87 3.40
CA LYS A 72 -0.26 -31.10 3.94
C LYS A 72 -0.31 -31.10 5.47
N ILE A 73 -0.02 -32.23 6.11
CA ILE A 73 -0.02 -32.29 7.58
C ILE A 73 1.19 -31.57 8.20
N CYS A 74 2.32 -31.47 7.49
CA CYS A 74 3.45 -30.63 7.90
C CYS A 74 3.08 -29.14 7.83
N ILE A 75 2.31 -28.74 6.80
CA ILE A 75 1.81 -27.36 6.65
C ILE A 75 0.85 -27.02 7.80
N ILE A 76 -0.05 -27.94 8.17
CA ILE A 76 -0.94 -27.74 9.32
C ILE A 76 -0.14 -27.66 10.63
N SER A 77 0.87 -28.52 10.82
CA SER A 77 1.80 -28.47 11.96
C SER A 77 2.44 -27.08 12.13
N ASP A 78 2.97 -26.50 11.04
CA ASP A 78 3.59 -25.16 11.07
C ASP A 78 2.58 -24.04 11.39
N ILE A 79 1.35 -24.14 10.88
CA ILE A 79 0.27 -23.18 11.17
C ILE A 79 -0.13 -23.26 12.64
N LEU A 80 -0.22 -24.45 13.22
CA LEU A 80 -0.50 -24.65 14.65
C LEU A 80 0.63 -24.11 15.53
N ALA A 81 1.87 -24.20 15.05
CA ALA A 81 3.04 -23.59 15.68
C ALA A 81 3.15 -22.07 15.45
N GLY A 82 2.25 -21.47 14.66
CA GLY A 82 2.23 -20.03 14.38
C GLY A 82 3.37 -19.53 13.48
N LYS A 83 4.00 -20.41 12.69
CA LYS A 83 5.05 -20.01 11.75
C LYS A 83 4.47 -19.16 10.61
N SER A 84 5.35 -18.47 9.87
CA SER A 84 4.99 -17.80 8.61
C SER A 84 5.22 -18.73 7.42
N ILE A 85 4.58 -18.42 6.27
CA ILE A 85 4.73 -19.21 5.05
C ILE A 85 6.17 -19.22 4.53
N GLU A 86 6.88 -18.10 4.65
CA GLU A 86 8.28 -17.98 4.19
C GLU A 86 9.20 -18.87 5.03
N LYS A 87 8.97 -18.90 6.36
CA LYS A 87 9.73 -19.75 7.27
C LYS A 87 9.39 -21.22 7.05
N SER A 88 8.10 -21.55 6.90
CA SER A 88 7.61 -22.89 6.60
C SER A 88 8.20 -23.44 5.30
N TYR A 89 8.17 -22.66 4.21
CA TYR A 89 8.73 -23.07 2.93
C TYR A 89 10.25 -23.30 3.00
N LYS A 90 10.97 -22.43 3.71
CA LYS A 90 12.42 -22.57 3.90
C LYS A 90 12.75 -23.86 4.65
N ASP A 91 12.11 -24.10 5.80
CA ASP A 91 12.37 -25.26 6.64
C ASP A 91 12.02 -26.56 5.89
N MET A 92 10.86 -26.62 5.23
CA MET A 92 10.49 -27.78 4.43
C MET A 92 11.41 -27.97 3.22
N SER A 93 11.87 -26.89 2.59
CA SER A 93 12.84 -26.97 1.47
C SER A 93 14.21 -27.48 1.92
N GLU A 94 14.59 -27.25 3.17
CA GLU A 94 15.82 -27.81 3.77
C GLU A 94 15.67 -29.31 4.04
N VAL A 95 14.48 -29.79 4.43
CA VAL A 95 14.20 -31.20 4.75
C VAL A 95 13.91 -32.06 3.51
N PHE A 96 13.10 -31.55 2.59
CA PHE A 96 12.59 -32.31 1.44
C PHE A 96 13.21 -31.90 0.10
N GLY A 97 13.95 -30.79 0.07
CA GLY A 97 14.59 -30.23 -1.12
C GLY A 97 13.71 -29.25 -1.89
N ALA A 98 14.21 -28.04 -2.15
CA ALA A 98 13.48 -26.96 -2.82
C ALA A 98 12.91 -27.34 -4.21
N GLY A 99 13.56 -28.25 -4.94
CA GLY A 99 13.08 -28.73 -6.25
C GLY A 99 11.92 -29.73 -6.18
N ASN A 100 11.60 -30.25 -4.99
CA ASN A 100 10.52 -31.22 -4.77
C ASN A 100 9.24 -30.56 -4.19
N ILE A 101 9.30 -29.28 -3.84
CA ILE A 101 8.19 -28.52 -3.26
C ILE A 101 7.74 -27.45 -4.26
N ASP A 102 6.53 -27.61 -4.80
CA ASP A 102 5.88 -26.54 -5.56
C ASP A 102 5.41 -25.46 -4.58
N PHE A 103 6.05 -24.29 -4.62
CA PHE A 103 5.67 -23.15 -3.78
C PHE A 103 4.22 -22.73 -4.00
N LEU A 104 3.68 -22.83 -5.21
CA LEU A 104 2.28 -22.46 -5.48
C LEU A 104 1.29 -23.48 -4.91
N ASP A 105 1.67 -24.76 -4.84
CA ASP A 105 0.88 -25.78 -4.16
C ASP A 105 0.95 -25.55 -2.64
N MET A 106 2.14 -25.29 -2.11
CA MET A 106 2.33 -24.98 -0.70
C MET A 106 1.59 -23.71 -0.27
N ASP A 107 1.67 -22.62 -1.05
CA ASP A 107 0.96 -21.35 -0.81
C ASP A 107 -0.55 -21.54 -0.76
N PHE A 108 -1.10 -22.28 -1.72
CA PHE A 108 -2.51 -22.63 -1.75
C PHE A 108 -2.93 -23.39 -0.49
N TRP A 109 -2.24 -24.48 -0.15
CA TRP A 109 -2.58 -25.30 1.01
C TRP A 109 -2.36 -24.55 2.33
N TYR A 110 -1.29 -23.77 2.43
CA TYR A 110 -0.95 -22.96 3.60
C TYR A 110 -2.07 -21.98 3.93
N TYR A 111 -2.46 -21.13 2.98
CA TYR A 111 -3.52 -20.15 3.25
C TYR A 111 -4.90 -20.81 3.39
N ARG A 112 -5.14 -21.95 2.74
CA ARG A 112 -6.39 -22.69 2.91
C ARG A 112 -6.53 -23.25 4.33
N PHE A 113 -5.48 -23.87 4.87
CA PHE A 113 -5.45 -24.35 6.24
C PHE A 113 -5.42 -23.20 7.26
N TYR A 114 -4.69 -22.13 6.98
CA TYR A 114 -4.64 -20.93 7.82
C TYR A 114 -6.03 -20.29 7.97
N ASN A 115 -6.84 -20.33 6.91
CA ASN A 115 -8.23 -19.86 6.92
C ASN A 115 -9.23 -20.88 7.52
N GLY A 116 -8.75 -22.00 8.07
CA GLY A 116 -9.55 -22.99 8.80
C GLY A 116 -10.24 -24.05 7.94
N ASN A 117 -9.82 -24.22 6.69
CA ASN A 117 -10.39 -25.24 5.79
C ASN A 117 -9.43 -26.45 5.68
N TYR A 118 -9.61 -27.45 6.54
CA TYR A 118 -8.72 -28.61 6.71
C TYR A 118 -9.07 -29.84 5.86
N ASP A 119 -9.90 -29.69 4.83
CA ASP A 119 -10.22 -30.78 3.90
C ASP A 119 -9.01 -31.10 3.02
N LEU A 120 -8.37 -32.23 3.28
CA LEU A 120 -7.16 -32.69 2.62
C LEU A 120 -7.40 -33.20 1.19
N ASP A 121 -8.64 -33.60 0.85
CA ASP A 121 -9.00 -34.24 -0.43
C ASP A 121 -9.63 -33.27 -1.43
N TYR A 122 -9.61 -31.97 -1.13
CA TYR A 122 -10.18 -30.96 -1.98
C TYR A 122 -9.59 -30.90 -3.37
N ASP A 123 -10.48 -30.85 -4.36
CA ASP A 123 -10.11 -30.72 -5.76
C ASP A 123 -9.67 -29.28 -6.08
N ARG A 124 -8.35 -29.08 -6.20
CA ARG A 124 -7.72 -27.81 -6.57
C ARG A 124 -8.24 -27.24 -7.90
N ARG A 125 -8.85 -28.05 -8.78
CA ARG A 125 -9.45 -27.59 -10.05
C ARG A 125 -10.70 -26.72 -9.87
N LEU A 126 -11.30 -26.71 -8.68
CA LEU A 126 -12.43 -25.84 -8.33
C LEU A 126 -11.98 -24.44 -7.86
N TYR A 127 -10.68 -24.24 -7.67
CA TYR A 127 -10.06 -22.96 -7.36
C TYR A 127 -9.52 -22.35 -8.65
N SER A 128 -9.78 -21.07 -8.91
CA SER A 128 -9.16 -20.36 -10.03
C SER A 128 -7.64 -20.47 -9.90
N GLU A 129 -6.95 -20.96 -10.94
CA GLU A 129 -5.49 -21.12 -10.92
C GLU A 129 -4.82 -19.83 -10.39
N PRO A 130 -3.77 -19.94 -9.55
CA PRO A 130 -2.94 -18.79 -9.24
C PRO A 130 -2.42 -18.20 -10.56
N LEU A 131 -2.53 -16.88 -10.69
CA LEU A 131 -2.08 -16.15 -11.88
C LEU A 131 -0.59 -16.42 -12.12
N LYS A 132 -0.31 -17.31 -13.07
CA LYS A 132 1.04 -17.49 -13.63
C LYS A 132 1.48 -16.18 -14.26
N PHE A 133 2.78 -15.90 -14.31
CA PHE A 133 3.31 -14.67 -14.91
C PHE A 133 2.66 -14.38 -16.28
N LEU A 134 2.53 -15.37 -17.17
CA LEU A 134 1.92 -15.21 -18.50
C LEU A 134 0.42 -14.91 -18.50
N ASN A 135 -0.28 -15.18 -17.39
CA ASN A 135 -1.70 -14.90 -17.22
C ASN A 135 -1.95 -13.51 -16.61
N LEU A 136 -0.90 -12.80 -16.19
CA LEU A 136 -1.02 -11.43 -15.72
C LEU A 136 -1.58 -10.53 -16.84
N PRO A 137 -2.43 -9.54 -16.51
CA PRO A 137 -2.82 -8.52 -17.47
C PRO A 137 -1.59 -7.79 -18.03
N MET A 138 -1.64 -7.39 -19.30
CA MET A 138 -0.53 -6.72 -19.99
C MET A 138 0.00 -5.48 -19.26
N ILE A 139 -0.83 -4.79 -18.48
CA ILE A 139 -0.41 -3.64 -17.66
C ILE A 139 0.59 -4.03 -16.55
N LEU A 140 0.46 -5.22 -15.97
CA LEU A 140 1.39 -5.72 -14.96
C LEU A 140 2.67 -6.25 -15.62
N HIS A 141 2.57 -6.84 -16.82
CA HIS A 141 3.76 -7.14 -17.62
C HIS A 141 4.55 -5.86 -17.93
N GLN A 142 3.85 -4.79 -18.33
CA GLN A 142 4.45 -3.50 -18.62
C GLN A 142 5.14 -2.93 -17.39
N LYS A 143 4.46 -2.88 -16.23
CA LYS A 143 5.09 -2.41 -14.98
C LYS A 143 6.33 -3.22 -14.59
N ILE A 144 6.36 -4.52 -14.86
CA ILE A 144 7.54 -5.34 -14.59
C ILE A 144 8.65 -5.00 -15.58
N ILE A 145 8.33 -4.86 -16.87
CA ILE A 145 9.28 -4.45 -17.91
C ILE A 145 9.86 -3.06 -17.62
N ASP A 146 9.03 -2.10 -17.16
CA ASP A 146 9.44 -0.73 -16.84
C ASP A 146 10.47 -0.68 -15.70
N ASN A 147 10.53 -1.71 -14.85
CA ASN A 147 11.47 -1.82 -13.73
C ASN A 147 12.71 -2.69 -14.06
N LEU A 148 12.83 -3.19 -15.29
CA LEU A 148 13.99 -3.98 -15.71
C LEU A 148 14.93 -3.13 -16.58
N ASP A 149 16.23 -3.29 -16.36
CA ASP A 149 17.22 -2.75 -17.30
C ASP A 149 17.15 -3.49 -18.65
N TRP A 150 17.76 -2.88 -19.67
CA TRP A 150 17.70 -3.40 -21.03
C TRP A 150 18.37 -4.75 -21.26
N ASP A 151 19.46 -5.04 -20.54
CA ASP A 151 20.12 -6.34 -20.64
C ASP A 151 19.21 -7.44 -20.10
N ASN A 152 18.50 -7.16 -19.02
CA ASN A 152 17.48 -8.05 -18.46
C ASN A 152 16.25 -8.17 -19.35
N ILE A 153 15.80 -7.09 -20.00
CA ILE A 153 14.71 -7.14 -21.00
C ILE A 153 15.10 -8.02 -22.20
N LEU A 154 16.32 -7.85 -22.74
CA LEU A 154 16.82 -8.66 -23.86
C LEU A 154 17.01 -10.13 -23.46
N THR A 155 17.40 -10.39 -22.22
CA THR A 155 17.48 -11.72 -21.65
C THR A 155 16.08 -12.35 -21.54
N LEU A 156 15.12 -11.63 -20.96
CA LEU A 156 13.72 -12.06 -20.82
C LEU A 156 13.09 -12.38 -22.19
N ARG A 157 13.40 -11.57 -23.20
CA ARG A 157 12.98 -11.77 -24.59
C ARG A 157 13.51 -13.09 -25.20
N LYS A 158 14.68 -13.57 -24.77
CA LYS A 158 15.29 -14.83 -25.25
C LYS A 158 14.73 -16.07 -24.55
N VAL A 159 14.07 -15.93 -23.39
CA VAL A 159 13.60 -17.06 -22.56
C VAL A 159 12.48 -17.86 -23.22
N SER A 160 11.47 -17.22 -23.82
CA SER A 160 10.38 -17.92 -24.51
C SER A 160 9.69 -17.08 -25.57
N LYS A 161 8.98 -17.73 -26.51
CA LYS A 161 8.18 -17.04 -27.53
C LYS A 161 7.09 -16.13 -26.92
N SER A 162 6.49 -16.56 -25.81
CA SER A 162 5.44 -15.78 -25.13
C SER A 162 6.01 -14.54 -24.45
N LEU A 163 7.14 -14.67 -23.74
CA LEU A 163 7.84 -13.54 -23.13
C LEU A 163 8.40 -12.58 -24.19
N LYS A 164 8.89 -13.12 -25.31
CA LYS A 164 9.27 -12.32 -26.47
C LYS A 164 8.12 -11.46 -26.97
N ASN A 165 6.92 -12.02 -27.12
CA ASN A 165 5.75 -11.26 -27.56
C ASN A 165 5.34 -10.18 -26.54
N ILE A 166 5.44 -10.48 -25.24
CA ILE A 166 5.16 -9.53 -24.17
C ILE A 166 6.15 -8.36 -24.20
N VAL A 167 7.45 -8.65 -24.31
CA VAL A 167 8.51 -7.64 -24.42
C VAL A 167 8.39 -6.84 -25.72
N ASP A 168 8.14 -7.49 -26.85
CA ASP A 168 7.99 -6.83 -28.16
C ASP A 168 6.72 -5.96 -28.23
N GLN A 169 5.73 -6.21 -27.37
CA GLN A 169 4.56 -5.34 -27.19
C GLN A 169 4.80 -4.25 -26.14
N GLY A 170 5.83 -4.36 -25.31
CA GLY A 170 6.11 -3.38 -24.28
C GLY A 170 6.66 -2.07 -24.83
N GLU A 171 6.31 -0.95 -24.21
CA GLU A 171 7.05 0.30 -24.38
C GLU A 171 8.31 0.23 -23.51
N PRO A 172 9.51 0.41 -24.07
CA PRO A 172 10.70 0.39 -23.24
C PRO A 172 10.92 1.71 -22.50
N ALA A 173 11.35 1.63 -21.24
CA ALA A 173 11.73 2.78 -20.42
C ALA A 173 13.12 3.33 -20.80
N MET A 174 13.27 3.78 -22.05
CA MET A 174 14.52 4.37 -22.57
C MET A 174 14.25 5.75 -23.11
N LYS A 175 14.99 6.76 -22.65
CA LYS A 175 14.86 8.16 -23.07
C LYS A 175 16.03 8.61 -23.93
N MET A 176 17.24 8.09 -23.73
CA MET A 176 18.42 8.44 -24.51
C MET A 176 19.08 7.22 -25.15
N MET A 177 19.53 7.40 -26.39
CA MET A 177 20.35 6.43 -27.10
C MET A 177 21.43 7.16 -27.91
N ASP A 178 22.70 6.88 -27.62
CA ASP A 178 23.85 7.29 -28.42
C ASP A 178 24.49 6.04 -29.06
N ILE A 179 24.54 6.03 -30.38
CA ILE A 179 25.09 4.96 -31.18
C ILE A 179 26.29 5.51 -31.96
N SER A 180 27.48 5.00 -31.64
CA SER A 180 28.71 5.45 -32.28
C SER A 180 29.42 4.29 -32.96
N PHE A 181 29.84 4.51 -34.20
CA PHE A 181 30.62 3.55 -34.98
C PHE A 181 32.04 4.10 -35.14
N PHE A 182 33.03 3.43 -34.54
CA PHE A 182 34.44 3.81 -34.58
C PHE A 182 35.29 2.67 -35.14
N PHE A 183 35.84 2.85 -36.35
CA PHE A 183 36.67 1.83 -37.03
C PHE A 183 36.06 0.41 -36.94
N ASP A 184 36.62 -0.48 -36.11
CA ASP A 184 36.21 -1.87 -35.89
C ASP A 184 35.20 -2.06 -34.74
N GLN A 185 34.83 -1.00 -34.03
CA GLN A 185 33.97 -1.03 -32.84
C GLN A 185 32.61 -0.36 -33.07
N ILE A 186 31.63 -0.80 -32.29
CA ILE A 186 30.30 -0.18 -32.16
C ILE A 186 30.11 0.06 -30.66
N SER A 187 29.73 1.28 -30.29
CA SER A 187 29.34 1.62 -28.92
C SER A 187 27.86 1.99 -28.88
N LEU A 188 27.20 1.59 -27.80
CA LEU A 188 25.86 2.00 -27.45
C LEU A 188 25.88 2.56 -26.04
N GLN A 189 25.44 3.79 -25.86
CA GLN A 189 25.21 4.40 -24.56
C GLN A 189 23.71 4.72 -24.40
N THR A 190 23.18 4.39 -23.23
CA THR A 190 21.76 4.59 -22.84
C THR A 190 21.69 5.20 -21.43
N ASP A 191 20.51 5.60 -20.99
CA ASP A 191 20.29 6.31 -19.71
C ASP A 191 20.96 5.63 -18.48
N ASP A 192 20.94 4.29 -18.41
CA ASP A 192 21.44 3.52 -17.25
C ASP A 192 22.90 3.04 -17.38
N PHE A 193 23.61 3.40 -18.45
CA PHE A 193 24.94 2.85 -18.75
C PHE A 193 26.03 3.94 -18.67
N SER A 194 26.92 3.84 -17.67
CA SER A 194 28.24 4.48 -17.76
C SER A 194 29.22 3.50 -18.44
N PRO A 195 30.08 3.97 -19.36
CA PRO A 195 31.01 3.10 -20.06
C PRO A 195 32.01 2.55 -19.05
N ARG A 196 31.81 1.31 -18.59
CA ARG A 196 32.90 0.53 -18.04
C ARG A 196 33.71 0.01 -19.20
N ASP A 197 34.98 0.41 -19.22
CA ASP A 197 36.04 -0.05 -20.09
C ASP A 197 35.92 -1.55 -20.38
N LEU A 198 35.40 -1.90 -21.55
CA LEU A 198 35.50 -3.24 -22.12
C LEU A 198 36.16 -3.07 -23.48
N ASP A 199 37.40 -3.49 -23.55
CA ASP A 199 38.25 -3.49 -24.74
C ASP A 199 37.57 -4.28 -25.87
N PHE A 200 37.00 -3.58 -26.87
CA PHE A 200 36.12 -4.14 -27.90
C PHE A 200 36.89 -4.77 -29.09
N SER A 201 37.93 -5.56 -28.83
CA SER A 201 38.71 -6.20 -29.90
C SER A 201 38.21 -7.59 -30.35
N ILE A 202 36.95 -7.96 -30.08
CA ILE A 202 36.41 -9.31 -30.39
C ILE A 202 35.22 -9.23 -31.37
N VAL A 203 35.41 -9.79 -32.57
CA VAL A 203 34.49 -9.78 -33.73
C VAL A 203 33.07 -10.30 -33.41
N ASP A 204 32.90 -11.20 -32.44
CA ASP A 204 31.58 -11.76 -32.07
C ASP A 204 30.69 -10.77 -31.30
N TYR A 205 31.28 -9.85 -30.54
CA TYR A 205 30.51 -8.85 -29.78
C TYR A 205 29.91 -7.77 -30.68
N ARG A 206 30.57 -7.43 -31.79
CA ARG A 206 30.07 -6.43 -32.75
C ARG A 206 28.74 -6.84 -33.37
N LYS A 207 28.61 -8.10 -33.80
CA LYS A 207 27.36 -8.62 -34.39
C LYS A 207 26.25 -8.75 -33.37
N ASP A 208 26.54 -9.22 -32.15
CA ASP A 208 25.53 -9.28 -31.08
C ASP A 208 25.04 -7.88 -30.72
N LEU A 209 25.94 -6.91 -30.54
CA LEU A 209 25.58 -5.53 -30.21
C LEU A 209 24.79 -4.85 -31.33
N LEU A 210 25.20 -4.99 -32.60
CA LEU A 210 24.46 -4.46 -33.74
C LEU A 210 23.05 -5.05 -33.82
N ASN A 211 22.90 -6.36 -33.58
CA ASN A 211 21.60 -7.01 -33.51
C ASN A 211 20.75 -6.47 -32.34
N ARG A 212 21.35 -6.20 -31.17
CA ARG A 212 20.64 -5.59 -30.03
C ARG A 212 20.12 -4.21 -30.38
N ILE A 213 20.94 -3.34 -30.97
CA ILE A 213 20.54 -2.00 -31.42
C ILE A 213 19.38 -2.10 -32.41
N MET A 214 19.49 -2.99 -33.41
CA MET A 214 18.44 -3.21 -34.41
C MET A 214 17.14 -3.72 -33.77
N ILE A 215 17.21 -4.60 -32.76
CA ILE A 215 16.02 -5.06 -32.02
C ILE A 215 15.32 -3.89 -31.32
N ILE A 216 16.09 -3.02 -30.67
CA ILE A 216 15.54 -1.86 -29.94
C ILE A 216 14.87 -0.89 -30.91
N LEU A 217 15.58 -0.48 -31.97
CA LEU A 217 15.06 0.44 -32.98
C LEU A 217 13.90 -0.16 -33.80
N ASN A 218 13.75 -1.49 -33.82
CA ASN A 218 12.65 -2.14 -34.51
C ASN A 218 11.35 -2.17 -33.67
N ASN A 219 11.36 -1.71 -32.40
CA ASN A 219 10.16 -1.62 -31.57
C ASN A 219 9.35 -0.35 -31.94
N PRO A 220 8.12 -0.49 -32.48
CA PRO A 220 7.31 0.65 -32.92
C PRO A 220 6.76 1.52 -31.76
N ARG A 221 6.88 1.05 -30.52
CA ARG A 221 6.50 1.80 -29.31
C ARG A 221 7.67 2.51 -28.66
N LEU A 222 8.89 2.37 -29.21
CA LEU A 222 10.06 3.07 -28.70
C LEU A 222 9.88 4.59 -28.83
N ARG A 223 10.05 5.31 -27.71
CA ARG A 223 10.01 6.76 -27.65
C ARG A 223 11.28 7.28 -26.99
N LEU A 224 12.01 8.12 -27.70
CA LEU A 224 13.26 8.70 -27.25
C LEU A 224 13.09 10.20 -27.01
N ASP A 225 13.68 10.71 -25.93
CA ASP A 225 13.94 12.14 -25.78
C ASP A 225 15.13 12.56 -26.63
N SER A 226 16.15 11.70 -26.78
CA SER A 226 17.34 11.95 -27.61
C SER A 226 17.81 10.69 -28.34
N LEU A 227 18.12 10.84 -29.63
CA LEU A 227 18.79 9.84 -30.44
C LEU A 227 20.01 10.48 -31.10
N ASP A 228 21.19 9.97 -30.77
CA ASP A 228 22.46 10.45 -31.30
C ASP A 228 23.10 9.32 -32.12
N ILE A 229 23.48 9.60 -33.37
CA ILE A 229 24.08 8.62 -34.29
C ILE A 229 25.35 9.18 -34.89
N ASP A 230 26.48 8.52 -34.65
CA ASP A 230 27.79 8.85 -35.20
C ASP A 230 28.34 7.75 -36.11
N PHE A 231 28.61 8.10 -37.37
CA PHE A 231 29.28 7.26 -38.36
C PHE A 231 30.68 7.81 -38.68
N SER A 232 31.69 7.33 -37.96
CA SER A 232 33.09 7.76 -38.12
C SER A 232 34.06 6.56 -38.24
N PRO A 233 34.46 6.11 -39.46
CA PRO A 233 34.43 6.85 -40.74
C PRO A 233 33.32 6.46 -41.73
N SER A 234 32.77 5.23 -41.69
CA SER A 234 31.74 4.76 -42.64
C SER A 234 30.66 3.92 -41.96
N PRO A 235 29.38 4.02 -42.38
CA PRO A 235 28.29 3.26 -41.79
C PRO A 235 28.41 1.76 -42.09
N ASP A 236 27.94 0.92 -41.16
CA ASP A 236 27.80 -0.52 -41.42
C ASP A 236 26.68 -0.75 -42.45
N PRO A 237 26.94 -1.42 -43.60
CA PRO A 237 25.93 -1.65 -44.63
C PRO A 237 24.67 -2.34 -44.10
N THR A 238 24.82 -3.25 -43.13
CA THR A 238 23.71 -3.95 -42.49
C THR A 238 22.78 -2.99 -41.75
N PHE A 239 23.35 -1.97 -41.12
CA PHE A 239 22.61 -0.97 -40.36
C PHE A 239 21.86 -0.01 -41.27
N ILE A 240 22.48 0.41 -42.38
CA ILE A 240 21.83 1.22 -43.40
C ILE A 240 20.67 0.44 -44.06
N ASP A 241 20.88 -0.82 -44.40
CA ASP A 241 19.84 -1.66 -44.98
C ASP A 241 18.70 -1.93 -43.99
N PHE A 242 18.98 -1.97 -42.69
CA PHE A 242 17.95 -1.99 -41.65
C PHE A 242 17.07 -0.73 -41.69
N PHE A 243 17.66 0.47 -41.72
CA PHE A 243 16.88 1.72 -41.79
C PHE A 243 16.06 1.85 -43.08
N LYS A 244 16.59 1.38 -44.22
CA LYS A 244 15.83 1.32 -45.48
C LYS A 244 14.58 0.44 -45.38
N ASN A 245 14.66 -0.64 -44.60
CA ASN A 245 13.58 -1.62 -44.44
C ASN A 245 12.76 -1.42 -43.16
N LEU A 246 12.99 -0.33 -42.42
CA LEU A 246 12.29 -0.05 -41.18
C LEU A 246 10.79 0.18 -41.46
N LYS A 247 9.95 -0.68 -40.87
CA LYS A 247 8.50 -0.72 -41.16
C LYS A 247 7.69 0.40 -40.48
N HIS A 248 8.31 1.16 -39.60
CA HIS A 248 7.69 2.24 -38.85
C HIS A 248 8.63 3.44 -38.80
N LYS A 249 8.13 4.57 -38.26
CA LYS A 249 8.94 5.77 -38.03
C LYS A 249 9.33 5.84 -36.55
N ILE A 250 10.58 6.17 -36.27
CA ILE A 250 11.10 6.31 -34.91
C ILE A 250 10.55 7.59 -34.29
N LEU A 251 10.08 7.49 -33.04
CA LEU A 251 9.63 8.63 -32.26
C LEU A 251 10.80 9.12 -31.41
N THR A 252 11.47 10.19 -31.85
CA THR A 252 12.47 10.90 -31.04
C THR A 252 12.20 12.41 -31.00
N LYS A 253 12.34 13.05 -29.83
CA LYS A 253 12.21 14.52 -29.71
C LYS A 253 13.44 15.25 -30.24
N ARG A 254 14.63 14.68 -30.03
CA ARG A 254 15.90 15.25 -30.48
C ARG A 254 16.67 14.23 -31.31
N LEU A 255 17.20 14.67 -32.45
CA LEU A 255 18.05 13.85 -33.31
C LEU A 255 19.39 14.56 -33.54
N SER A 256 20.50 13.91 -33.22
CA SER A 256 21.85 14.34 -33.61
C SER A 256 22.44 13.36 -34.61
N LEU A 257 22.84 13.85 -35.79
CA LEU A 257 23.49 13.04 -36.81
C LEU A 257 24.90 13.55 -37.09
N HIS A 258 25.87 12.71 -36.77
CA HIS A 258 27.27 12.88 -37.10
C HIS A 258 27.64 11.90 -38.20
N VAL A 259 27.20 12.20 -39.42
CA VAL A 259 27.41 11.33 -40.59
C VAL A 259 28.28 12.02 -41.64
N ASN A 260 29.16 11.25 -42.27
CA ASN A 260 30.06 11.77 -43.32
C ASN A 260 29.38 11.91 -44.69
N CYS A 261 28.29 11.17 -44.92
CA CYS A 261 27.57 11.06 -46.17
C CYS A 261 26.22 11.80 -46.08
N PRO A 262 25.94 12.79 -46.94
CA PRO A 262 24.67 13.52 -46.95
C PRO A 262 23.43 12.64 -47.17
N GLU A 263 23.55 11.60 -47.99
CA GLU A 263 22.47 10.67 -48.31
C GLU A 263 22.03 9.86 -47.09
N ASP A 264 22.98 9.49 -46.23
CA ASP A 264 22.69 8.78 -44.98
C ASP A 264 21.96 9.69 -43.98
N ALA A 265 22.32 10.98 -43.93
CA ALA A 265 21.61 11.96 -43.10
C ALA A 265 20.14 12.06 -43.51
N ASN A 266 19.88 12.12 -44.82
CA ASN A 266 18.53 12.19 -45.38
C ASN A 266 17.74 10.92 -45.09
N LEU A 267 18.36 9.74 -45.24
CA LEU A 267 17.73 8.45 -44.95
C LEU A 267 17.32 8.36 -43.48
N LEU A 268 18.25 8.64 -42.55
CA LEU A 268 17.99 8.57 -41.11
C LEU A 268 16.93 9.57 -40.67
N LEU A 269 17.00 10.81 -41.14
CA LEU A 269 16.00 11.83 -40.85
C LEU A 269 14.63 11.43 -41.39
N ALA A 270 14.57 10.86 -42.60
CA ALA A 270 13.31 10.38 -43.18
C ALA A 270 12.68 9.26 -42.34
N CYS A 271 13.45 8.48 -41.59
CA CYS A 271 12.94 7.45 -40.69
C CYS A 271 12.33 7.99 -39.38
N MET A 272 12.44 9.29 -39.09
CA MET A 272 11.83 9.90 -37.90
C MET A 272 10.37 10.30 -38.11
N LYS A 273 9.59 10.35 -37.03
CA LYS A 273 8.20 10.82 -37.05
C LYS A 273 8.14 12.36 -37.06
N PRO A 274 7.60 13.01 -38.11
CA PRO A 274 7.68 14.47 -38.29
C PRO A 274 7.18 15.31 -37.09
N LYS A 275 5.95 15.07 -36.62
CA LYS A 275 5.32 15.87 -35.55
C LYS A 275 5.89 15.62 -34.15
N PHE A 276 6.79 14.66 -34.01
CA PHE A 276 7.38 14.29 -32.72
C PHE A 276 8.80 14.85 -32.58
N LEU A 277 9.50 15.04 -33.70
CA LEU A 277 10.86 15.58 -33.74
C LEU A 277 10.82 17.12 -33.57
N LYS A 278 11.48 17.62 -32.51
CA LYS A 278 11.54 19.05 -32.17
C LYS A 278 12.90 19.67 -32.41
N LYS A 279 13.98 18.91 -32.19
CA LYS A 279 15.36 19.39 -32.37
C LYS A 279 16.13 18.52 -33.34
N LEU A 280 16.85 19.16 -34.25
CA LEU A 280 17.73 18.49 -35.19
C LEU A 280 19.14 19.07 -35.12
N SER A 281 20.15 18.23 -34.92
CA SER A 281 21.56 18.59 -35.04
C SER A 281 22.22 17.78 -36.14
N LEU A 282 22.94 18.45 -37.03
CA LEU A 282 23.59 17.86 -38.19
C LEU A 282 25.03 18.36 -38.29
N ARG A 283 26.00 17.44 -38.35
CA ARG A 283 27.38 17.81 -38.66
C ARG A 283 27.56 18.20 -40.13
N LYS A 284 26.98 17.39 -41.03
CA LYS A 284 26.99 17.56 -42.49
C LYS A 284 25.64 17.09 -43.05
N GLY A 285 25.25 17.59 -44.21
CA GLY A 285 24.02 17.21 -44.89
C GLY A 285 23.70 18.14 -46.06
N ASN A 286 22.81 17.71 -46.95
CA ASN A 286 22.31 18.55 -48.03
C ASN A 286 21.00 19.22 -47.61
N ILE A 287 21.10 20.44 -47.07
CA ILE A 287 19.95 21.19 -46.55
C ILE A 287 18.87 21.40 -47.63
N GLU A 288 19.24 21.56 -48.90
CA GLU A 288 18.26 21.77 -49.99
C GLU A 288 17.32 20.59 -50.18
N GLU A 289 17.79 19.37 -49.92
CA GLU A 289 16.95 18.17 -49.93
C GLU A 289 16.22 17.97 -48.60
N ILE A 290 16.87 18.29 -47.47
CA ILE A 290 16.29 18.12 -46.13
C ILE A 290 15.07 19.02 -45.93
N VAL A 291 15.10 20.27 -46.40
CA VAL A 291 13.99 21.23 -46.29
C VAL A 291 12.71 20.71 -46.95
N LYS A 292 12.81 19.77 -47.91
CA LYS A 292 11.67 19.17 -48.60
C LYS A 292 10.97 18.08 -47.76
N LEU A 293 11.63 17.57 -46.72
CA LEU A 293 11.09 16.53 -45.85
C LEU A 293 10.01 17.08 -44.91
N ASP A 294 9.00 16.28 -44.61
CA ASP A 294 7.94 16.69 -43.67
C ASP A 294 8.47 16.93 -42.26
N GLN A 295 9.55 16.24 -41.87
CA GLN A 295 10.22 16.41 -40.58
C GLN A 295 10.67 17.86 -40.37
N TRP A 296 11.17 18.53 -41.41
CA TRP A 296 11.70 19.90 -41.31
C TRP A 296 10.64 20.91 -40.85
N LYS A 297 9.38 20.72 -41.27
CA LYS A 297 8.28 21.68 -41.06
C LYS A 297 7.83 21.79 -39.59
N TYR A 298 8.14 20.80 -38.77
CA TYR A 298 7.66 20.68 -37.38
C TYR A 298 8.77 20.85 -36.34
N LEU A 299 10.00 21.12 -36.78
CA LEU A 299 11.13 21.40 -35.89
C LEU A 299 10.94 22.77 -35.24
N ASP A 300 11.35 22.85 -33.98
CA ASP A 300 11.46 24.11 -33.24
C ASP A 300 12.91 24.61 -33.30
N GLU A 301 13.88 23.69 -33.24
CA GLU A 301 15.31 24.02 -33.17
C GLU A 301 16.17 23.27 -34.20
N VAL A 302 17.12 23.97 -34.84
CA VAL A 302 18.05 23.37 -35.82
C VAL A 302 19.49 23.81 -35.60
N SER A 303 20.41 22.84 -35.56
CA SER A 303 21.86 23.08 -35.58
C SER A 303 22.53 22.42 -36.77
N PHE A 304 23.28 23.20 -37.55
CA PHE A 304 24.04 22.74 -38.71
C PHE A 304 25.50 23.21 -38.60
N SER A 305 26.42 22.26 -38.48
CA SER A 305 27.83 22.57 -38.18
C SER A 305 28.69 22.81 -39.42
N ALA A 306 28.31 22.24 -40.58
CA ALA A 306 29.05 22.44 -41.83
C ALA A 306 28.80 23.84 -42.42
N ASN A 307 29.73 24.28 -43.27
CA ASN A 307 29.56 25.53 -44.00
C ASN A 307 28.35 25.42 -44.94
N TYR A 308 27.36 26.28 -44.70
CA TYR A 308 26.16 26.43 -45.50
C TYR A 308 26.31 27.61 -46.46
N SER A 309 25.93 27.42 -47.72
CA SER A 309 26.03 28.44 -48.78
C SER A 309 24.69 28.77 -49.43
N GLY A 310 23.58 28.26 -48.91
CA GLY A 310 22.24 28.52 -49.44
C GLY A 310 21.51 29.68 -48.73
N PRO A 311 20.22 29.89 -49.01
CA PRO A 311 19.42 30.96 -48.42
C PRO A 311 19.22 30.80 -46.91
N ILE A 312 19.52 31.84 -46.14
CA ILE A 312 19.24 31.87 -44.69
C ILE A 312 17.74 31.78 -44.37
N ASP A 313 16.88 32.09 -45.35
CA ASP A 313 15.42 32.08 -45.25
C ASP A 313 14.87 30.73 -44.78
N HIS A 314 15.57 29.63 -45.07
CA HIS A 314 15.19 28.29 -44.61
C HIS A 314 15.19 28.12 -43.08
N PHE A 315 15.89 28.98 -42.34
CA PHE A 315 16.04 28.87 -40.89
C PHE A 315 15.21 29.88 -40.10
N LEU A 316 14.65 30.90 -40.76
CA LEU A 316 13.94 32.00 -40.09
C LEU A 316 12.61 31.57 -39.43
N GLY A 317 12.10 30.37 -39.74
CA GLY A 317 10.90 29.80 -39.14
C GLY A 317 11.10 29.13 -37.78
N PHE A 318 12.34 28.95 -37.33
CA PHE A 318 12.68 28.24 -36.08
C PHE A 318 12.76 29.17 -34.86
N SER A 319 12.55 28.63 -33.66
CA SER A 319 12.73 29.37 -32.40
C SER A 319 14.21 29.57 -32.11
N GLU A 320 15.02 28.52 -32.30
CA GLU A 320 16.47 28.58 -32.22
C GLU A 320 17.13 27.97 -33.47
N PHE A 321 18.16 28.63 -34.00
CA PHE A 321 19.03 27.97 -34.97
C PHE A 321 20.51 28.31 -34.82
N ARG A 322 21.36 27.33 -35.14
CA ARG A 322 22.82 27.47 -35.20
C ARG A 322 23.34 27.04 -36.56
N ILE A 323 24.02 27.92 -37.28
CA ILE A 323 24.57 27.62 -38.62
C ILE A 323 26.02 28.13 -38.76
N SER A 324 26.77 27.56 -39.70
CA SER A 324 28.08 28.08 -40.10
C SER A 324 28.03 28.56 -41.55
N LEU A 325 28.50 29.77 -41.82
CA LEU A 325 28.56 30.37 -43.16
C LEU A 325 30.02 30.64 -43.56
N PRO A 326 30.41 30.52 -44.84
CA PRO A 326 31.72 30.99 -45.29
C PRO A 326 31.93 32.49 -45.02
N GLU A 327 30.88 33.28 -45.26
CA GLU A 327 30.87 34.74 -45.10
C GLU A 327 29.46 35.22 -44.72
N LEU A 328 29.37 36.15 -43.77
CA LEU A 328 28.12 36.79 -43.37
C LEU A 328 28.03 38.17 -44.05
N THR A 329 27.06 38.35 -44.94
CA THR A 329 26.90 39.53 -45.80
C THR A 329 25.81 40.48 -45.29
N GLU A 330 25.74 41.70 -45.84
CA GLU A 330 24.66 42.66 -45.53
C GLU A 330 23.27 42.07 -45.84
N GLU A 331 23.14 41.33 -46.95
CA GLU A 331 21.88 40.67 -47.32
C GLU A 331 21.41 39.67 -46.25
N HIS A 332 22.33 38.86 -45.71
CA HIS A 332 22.00 37.93 -44.62
C HIS A 332 21.48 38.68 -43.39
N LEU A 333 22.13 39.78 -43.00
CA LEU A 333 21.72 40.59 -41.84
C LEU A 333 20.35 41.25 -42.05
N VAL A 334 20.06 41.75 -43.25
CA VAL A 334 18.75 42.34 -43.58
C VAL A 334 17.65 41.27 -43.51
N LYS A 335 17.88 40.10 -44.10
CA LYS A 335 16.92 38.97 -44.05
C LYS A 335 16.68 38.49 -42.62
N LEU A 336 17.73 38.41 -41.80
CA LEU A 336 17.61 38.10 -40.37
C LEU A 336 16.73 39.13 -39.65
N LYS A 337 17.01 40.43 -39.83
CA LYS A 337 16.23 41.50 -39.21
C LYS A 337 14.76 41.41 -39.61
N GLU A 338 14.47 41.27 -40.90
CA GLU A 338 13.09 41.18 -41.39
C GLU A 338 12.38 39.91 -40.94
N GLY A 339 13.06 38.76 -40.97
CA GLY A 339 12.52 37.48 -40.55
C GLY A 339 12.20 37.42 -39.07
N VAL A 340 13.16 37.84 -38.23
CA VAL A 340 12.98 37.91 -36.77
C VAL A 340 11.86 38.88 -36.41
N SER A 341 11.77 40.04 -37.07
CA SER A 341 10.68 41.01 -36.82
C SER A 341 9.29 40.48 -37.16
N LYS A 342 9.19 39.46 -38.02
CA LYS A 342 7.93 38.83 -38.45
C LYS A 342 7.62 37.54 -37.68
N SER A 343 8.59 37.00 -36.95
CA SER A 343 8.44 35.74 -36.21
C SER A 343 7.78 35.97 -34.86
N GLN A 344 6.84 35.09 -34.49
CA GLN A 344 6.20 35.11 -33.17
C GLN A 344 6.92 34.22 -32.14
N ASN A 345 7.77 33.30 -32.61
CA ASN A 345 8.37 32.24 -31.79
C ASN A 345 9.90 32.28 -31.78
N PHE A 346 10.53 33.27 -32.42
CA PHE A 346 11.98 33.37 -32.48
C PHE A 346 12.57 33.77 -31.12
N GLU A 347 13.53 32.99 -30.64
CA GLU A 347 14.21 33.16 -29.35
C GLU A 347 15.68 33.50 -29.53
N SER A 348 16.43 32.73 -30.33
CA SER A 348 17.84 33.04 -30.57
C SER A 348 18.40 32.49 -31.88
N CYS A 349 19.51 33.08 -32.36
CA CYS A 349 20.31 32.46 -33.42
C CYS A 349 21.80 32.63 -33.19
N HIS A 350 22.56 31.64 -33.66
CA HIS A 350 24.01 31.55 -33.54
C HIS A 350 24.63 31.27 -34.92
N ILE A 351 25.32 32.25 -35.48
CA ILE A 351 25.93 32.16 -36.81
C ILE A 351 27.44 32.25 -36.68
N ARG A 352 28.13 31.15 -36.96
CA ARG A 352 29.60 31.14 -37.09
C ARG A 352 29.98 31.50 -38.52
N PHE A 353 31.03 32.28 -38.71
CA PHE A 353 31.55 32.62 -40.03
C PHE A 353 33.08 32.59 -40.08
N GLN A 354 33.66 32.48 -41.28
CA GLN A 354 35.12 32.39 -41.41
C GLN A 354 35.78 33.76 -41.64
N LYS A 355 35.12 34.64 -42.38
CA LYS A 355 35.63 35.98 -42.70
C LYS A 355 35.10 37.04 -41.73
N ARG A 356 36.00 37.82 -41.13
CA ARG A 356 35.63 38.94 -40.24
C ARG A 356 34.69 39.93 -40.92
N ILE A 357 33.65 40.34 -40.20
CA ILE A 357 32.70 41.39 -40.61
C ILE A 357 33.21 42.73 -40.10
N ARG A 358 32.89 43.82 -40.82
CA ARG A 358 33.07 45.18 -40.30
C ARG A 358 32.00 45.47 -39.23
N PRO A 359 32.36 45.76 -37.97
CA PRO A 359 31.39 45.97 -36.89
C PRO A 359 30.27 46.97 -37.23
N GLY A 360 30.61 48.07 -37.93
CA GLY A 360 29.64 49.09 -38.34
C GLY A 360 28.56 48.62 -39.33
N LEU A 361 28.70 47.45 -39.96
CA LEU A 361 27.65 46.87 -40.82
C LEU A 361 26.46 46.35 -40.00
N ILE A 362 26.74 45.74 -38.84
CA ILE A 362 25.72 45.19 -37.95
C ILE A 362 24.93 46.34 -37.30
N GLU A 363 25.64 47.35 -36.80
CA GLU A 363 25.07 48.56 -36.19
C GLU A 363 24.13 49.30 -37.16
N LYS A 364 24.56 49.45 -38.41
CA LYS A 364 23.78 50.07 -39.47
C LYS A 364 22.48 49.31 -39.75
N VAL A 365 22.52 47.98 -39.83
CA VAL A 365 21.34 47.17 -40.18
C VAL A 365 20.34 47.14 -39.02
N PHE A 366 20.78 46.96 -37.78
CA PHE A 366 19.86 46.78 -36.63
C PHE A 366 19.45 48.08 -35.93
N SER A 367 20.04 49.24 -36.26
CA SER A 367 19.59 50.56 -35.75
C SER A 367 19.50 50.64 -34.22
N LEU A 368 20.54 50.19 -33.51
CA LEU A 368 20.52 49.95 -32.05
C LEU A 368 20.82 51.23 -31.22
N VAL A 369 20.03 51.51 -30.17
CA VAL A 369 20.31 52.53 -29.13
C VAL A 369 20.87 51.90 -27.83
N SER A 370 20.68 50.59 -27.66
CA SER A 370 21.29 49.77 -26.60
C SER A 370 21.37 48.32 -27.10
N SER A 371 22.54 47.71 -26.94
CA SER A 371 22.97 46.52 -27.66
C SER A 371 22.21 45.24 -27.24
N PRO A 372 21.90 44.30 -28.16
CA PRO A 372 21.91 42.88 -27.79
C PRO A 372 23.31 42.56 -27.25
N GLU A 373 23.46 41.59 -26.34
CA GLU A 373 24.78 41.17 -25.85
C GLU A 373 25.64 40.65 -27.01
N TYR A 374 26.34 41.56 -27.68
CA TYR A 374 27.32 41.27 -28.71
C TYR A 374 28.63 40.92 -27.99
N ARG A 375 28.94 39.63 -27.94
CA ARG A 375 30.30 39.17 -27.63
C ARG A 375 31.03 38.89 -28.94
N ASP A 376 31.93 39.79 -29.32
CA ASP A 376 32.98 39.49 -30.29
C ASP A 376 34.07 38.66 -29.61
N ASP A 377 33.74 37.43 -29.21
CA ASP A 377 34.67 36.52 -28.54
C ASP A 377 35.63 35.91 -29.58
N GLU A 378 36.59 36.67 -30.12
CA GLU A 378 37.78 36.25 -30.93
C GLU A 378 37.60 35.20 -32.06
N ASN A 379 36.39 34.70 -32.33
CA ASN A 379 36.11 33.43 -33.02
C ASN A 379 35.13 33.58 -34.19
N ASN A 380 34.88 34.80 -34.69
CA ASN A 380 33.97 35.08 -35.81
C ASN A 380 32.57 34.46 -35.61
N VAL A 381 31.89 34.84 -34.53
CA VAL A 381 30.54 34.38 -34.20
C VAL A 381 29.59 35.57 -34.07
N PHE A 382 28.41 35.46 -34.65
CA PHE A 382 27.30 36.41 -34.50
C PHE A 382 26.18 35.70 -33.74
N GLN A 383 25.78 36.26 -32.59
CA GLN A 383 24.68 35.77 -31.79
C GLN A 383 23.61 36.85 -31.66
N LEU A 384 22.35 36.47 -31.82
CA LEU A 384 21.19 37.33 -31.61
C LEU A 384 20.23 36.63 -30.65
N ASN A 385 19.90 37.27 -29.53
CA ASN A 385 18.96 36.76 -28.53
C ASN A 385 17.74 37.71 -28.47
N PHE A 386 16.55 37.14 -28.56
CA PHE A 386 15.26 37.81 -28.45
C PHE A 386 14.68 37.48 -27.07
N ARG A 387 14.58 38.46 -26.16
CA ARG A 387 13.93 38.23 -24.86
C ARG A 387 12.41 38.12 -25.09
N SER A 388 11.84 36.97 -24.72
CA SER A 388 10.42 36.68 -24.91
C SER A 388 9.56 37.64 -24.08
N LYS A 389 8.38 37.96 -24.62
CA LYS A 389 7.39 38.87 -24.04
C LYS A 389 6.25 38.13 -23.30
N MET A 390 6.39 36.83 -23.03
CA MET A 390 5.35 36.07 -22.32
C MET A 390 5.83 35.67 -20.92
N PRO A 391 5.07 36.00 -19.86
CA PRO A 391 5.37 35.50 -18.52
C PRO A 391 5.28 33.96 -18.48
N PRO A 392 6.05 33.29 -17.61
CA PRO A 392 6.03 31.84 -17.48
C PRO A 392 4.61 31.32 -17.16
N PRO A 393 4.18 30.20 -17.76
CA PRO A 393 2.88 29.59 -17.46
C PRO A 393 2.74 29.31 -15.97
N GLY A 394 1.67 29.81 -15.35
CA GLY A 394 1.43 29.68 -13.90
C GLY A 394 1.91 30.87 -13.08
N LEU A 395 2.57 31.87 -13.67
CA LEU A 395 2.99 33.08 -12.95
C LEU A 395 1.78 33.83 -12.39
N HIS A 396 0.69 33.90 -13.15
CA HIS A 396 -0.53 34.56 -12.71
C HIS A 396 -1.12 33.88 -11.47
N SER A 397 -1.23 32.55 -11.51
CA SER A 397 -1.68 31.76 -10.37
C SER A 397 -0.75 31.88 -9.17
N LEU A 398 0.58 31.84 -9.37
CA LEU A 398 1.56 31.99 -8.30
C LEU A 398 1.42 33.36 -7.60
N ILE A 399 1.27 34.45 -8.35
CA ILE A 399 1.12 35.80 -7.79
C ILE A 399 -0.16 35.91 -6.95
N LEU A 400 -1.28 35.35 -7.43
CA LEU A 400 -2.54 35.34 -6.68
C LEU A 400 -2.42 34.52 -5.40
N TYR A 401 -1.76 33.36 -5.46
CA TYR A 401 -1.53 32.48 -4.31
C TYR A 401 -0.57 33.12 -3.30
N ASP A 402 0.54 33.67 -3.75
CA ASP A 402 1.51 34.38 -2.90
C ASP A 402 0.86 35.58 -2.21
N ASN A 403 -0.02 36.32 -2.90
CA ASN A 403 -0.80 37.40 -2.28
C ASN A 403 -1.83 36.89 -1.25
N PHE A 404 -2.48 35.74 -1.50
CA PHE A 404 -3.34 35.07 -0.50
C PHE A 404 -2.54 34.68 0.75
N GLU A 405 -1.31 34.22 0.58
CA GLU A 405 -0.36 33.94 1.66
C GLU A 405 0.28 35.21 2.28
N TRP A 406 -0.20 36.40 1.93
CA TRP A 406 0.29 37.69 2.41
C TRP A 406 1.76 37.97 2.09
N LYS A 407 2.29 37.42 0.98
CA LYS A 407 3.62 37.76 0.47
C LYS A 407 3.58 39.10 -0.27
N THR A 408 4.60 39.93 0.00
CA THR A 408 4.88 41.15 -0.76
C THR A 408 5.45 40.81 -2.13
N ALA A 409 5.38 41.74 -3.11
CA ALA A 409 5.97 41.57 -4.43
C ALA A 409 7.44 41.11 -4.38
N GLN A 410 8.26 41.69 -3.50
CA GLN A 410 9.65 41.28 -3.30
C GLN A 410 9.79 39.81 -2.86
N LYS A 411 9.03 39.38 -1.84
CA LYS A 411 9.03 37.98 -1.38
C LYS A 411 8.49 37.00 -2.42
N SER A 412 7.50 37.41 -3.21
CA SER A 412 6.97 36.59 -4.30
C SER A 412 7.99 36.46 -5.44
N HIS A 413 8.75 37.52 -5.71
CA HIS A 413 9.88 37.50 -6.64
C HIS A 413 11.01 36.57 -6.16
N GLU A 414 11.39 36.65 -4.88
CA GLU A 414 12.36 35.73 -4.27
C GLU A 414 11.88 34.27 -4.36
N ASN A 415 10.59 34.02 -4.13
CA ASN A 415 9.98 32.70 -4.30
C ASN A 415 10.09 32.20 -5.75
N LEU A 416 9.74 33.05 -6.72
CA LEU A 416 9.86 32.73 -8.14
C LEU A 416 11.31 32.46 -8.56
N GLN A 417 12.29 33.20 -8.01
CA GLN A 417 13.71 32.96 -8.29
C GLN A 417 14.15 31.57 -7.81
N ASN A 418 13.79 31.20 -6.58
CA ASN A 418 14.09 29.87 -6.04
C ASN A 418 13.46 28.75 -6.89
N ILE A 419 12.22 28.96 -7.34
CA ILE A 419 11.53 28.03 -8.23
C ILE A 419 12.21 28.00 -9.61
N GLY A 420 12.58 29.15 -10.15
CA GLY A 420 13.15 29.31 -11.48
C GLY A 420 14.53 28.67 -11.63
N ASP A 421 15.36 28.72 -10.59
CA ASP A 421 16.66 28.05 -10.55
C ASP A 421 16.51 26.52 -10.67
N LEU A 422 15.46 25.95 -10.10
CA LEU A 422 15.19 24.50 -10.12
C LEU A 422 14.47 24.06 -11.40
N ALA A 423 13.46 24.82 -11.82
CA ALA A 423 12.60 24.52 -12.97
C ALA A 423 13.13 25.08 -14.30
N LYS A 424 14.31 25.72 -14.29
CA LYS A 424 14.94 26.36 -15.46
C LYS A 424 14.06 27.44 -16.12
N ILE A 425 13.31 28.18 -15.32
CA ILE A 425 12.48 29.30 -15.79
C ILE A 425 13.39 30.51 -16.05
N PRO A 426 13.22 31.25 -17.17
CA PRO A 426 13.99 32.45 -17.42
C PRO A 426 13.87 33.47 -16.27
N ALA A 427 15.01 34.05 -15.86
CA ALA A 427 15.03 35.05 -14.80
C ALA A 427 14.29 36.33 -15.22
N ILE A 428 13.37 36.78 -14.36
CA ILE A 428 12.64 38.05 -14.50
C ILE A 428 13.28 39.08 -13.55
N SER A 429 13.50 40.31 -14.03
CA SER A 429 14.00 41.37 -13.14
C SER A 429 12.93 41.79 -12.12
N LEU A 430 13.33 42.33 -10.97
CA LEU A 430 12.39 42.76 -9.94
C LEU A 430 11.42 43.83 -10.47
N GLU A 431 11.90 44.78 -11.27
CA GLU A 431 11.09 45.87 -11.84
C GLU A 431 10.02 45.36 -12.83
N GLU A 432 10.39 44.38 -13.67
CA GLU A 432 9.43 43.71 -14.56
C GLU A 432 8.41 42.89 -13.77
N PHE A 433 8.86 42.16 -12.74
CA PHE A 433 7.97 41.36 -11.89
C PHE A 433 6.98 42.22 -11.09
N GLU A 434 7.42 43.33 -10.49
CA GLU A 434 6.55 44.25 -9.75
C GLU A 434 5.45 44.84 -10.64
N THR A 435 5.80 45.19 -11.88
CA THR A 435 4.84 45.71 -12.87
C THR A 435 3.74 44.68 -13.13
N GLU A 436 4.10 43.41 -13.32
CA GLU A 436 3.15 42.32 -13.55
C GLU A 436 2.33 42.00 -12.28
N PHE A 437 2.99 41.96 -11.12
CA PHE A 437 2.38 41.70 -9.81
C PHE A 437 1.25 42.69 -9.52
N TYR A 438 1.52 43.99 -9.64
CA TYR A 438 0.51 45.02 -9.41
C TYR A 438 -0.54 45.08 -10.53
N GLY A 439 -0.16 44.76 -11.78
CA GLY A 439 -1.10 44.65 -12.89
C GLY A 439 -2.17 43.59 -12.63
N ILE A 440 -1.75 42.39 -12.26
CA ILE A 440 -2.62 41.23 -11.96
C ILE A 440 -3.53 41.52 -10.77
N LEU A 441 -3.00 42.11 -9.70
CA LEU A 441 -3.83 42.48 -8.56
C LEU A 441 -4.87 43.52 -8.97
N LYS A 442 -4.48 44.57 -9.71
CA LYS A 442 -5.40 45.64 -10.14
C LYS A 442 -6.58 45.11 -10.98
N GLU A 443 -6.35 44.13 -11.85
CA GLU A 443 -7.40 43.47 -12.63
C GLU A 443 -8.40 42.72 -11.75
N ASN A 444 -7.97 42.22 -10.59
CA ASN A 444 -8.75 41.40 -9.68
C ASN A 444 -9.33 42.16 -8.45
N TYR A 445 -8.98 43.44 -8.25
CA TYR A 445 -9.35 44.25 -7.06
C TYR A 445 -10.78 44.85 -7.11
N HIS A 446 -11.51 44.77 -8.23
CA HIS A 446 -12.78 45.49 -8.43
C HIS A 446 -14.07 44.73 -8.06
N GLY A 447 -13.98 43.48 -7.61
CA GLY A 447 -15.12 42.75 -7.04
C GLY A 447 -14.73 42.18 -5.68
N LYS A 448 -15.64 42.26 -4.69
CA LYS A 448 -15.53 41.43 -3.48
C LYS A 448 -15.11 40.02 -3.89
N LEU A 449 -13.96 39.52 -3.40
CA LEU A 449 -13.38 38.21 -3.73
C LEU A 449 -14.46 37.14 -3.73
N ASN A 450 -14.99 36.86 -4.92
CA ASN A 450 -15.99 35.84 -5.17
C ASN A 450 -15.28 34.87 -6.10
N PHE A 451 -14.46 34.00 -5.50
CA PHE A 451 -13.53 33.08 -6.16
C PHE A 451 -14.20 32.07 -7.13
N ARG A 452 -15.53 32.09 -7.24
CA ARG A 452 -16.32 31.20 -8.11
C ARG A 452 -16.33 31.57 -9.59
N ASN A 453 -15.71 32.68 -9.99
CA ASN A 453 -15.71 33.17 -11.38
C ASN A 453 -14.33 33.67 -11.85
N LEU A 454 -13.23 33.01 -11.45
CA LEU A 454 -11.92 33.26 -12.03
C LEU A 454 -11.83 32.57 -13.40
N ALA A 455 -12.19 33.30 -14.44
CA ALA A 455 -11.80 32.94 -15.80
C ALA A 455 -10.30 33.21 -15.98
N LYS A 456 -9.48 32.23 -15.57
CA LYS A 456 -8.07 31.92 -15.96
C LYS A 456 -7.24 31.47 -14.75
N ILE A 457 -7.50 30.26 -14.23
CA ILE A 457 -6.38 29.46 -13.72
C ILE A 457 -5.59 29.08 -14.97
N ASP A 458 -4.39 29.63 -15.14
CA ASP A 458 -3.52 29.28 -16.25
C ASP A 458 -2.82 27.94 -15.97
N ASN A 459 -2.21 27.79 -14.79
CA ASN A 459 -1.51 26.59 -14.33
C ASN A 459 -1.16 26.67 -12.82
N LEU A 460 -1.43 25.61 -12.04
CA LEU A 460 -1.13 25.57 -10.58
C LEU A 460 0.26 25.01 -10.23
N LYS A 461 1.04 24.50 -11.19
CA LYS A 461 2.30 23.80 -10.94
C LYS A 461 3.31 24.63 -10.14
N LEU A 462 3.41 25.95 -10.38
CA LEU A 462 4.30 26.83 -9.62
C LEU A 462 3.88 26.95 -8.15
N CYS A 463 2.57 26.99 -7.87
CA CYS A 463 2.06 27.02 -6.51
C CYS A 463 2.35 25.71 -5.77
N ILE A 464 2.13 24.56 -6.44
CA ILE A 464 2.41 23.24 -5.87
C ILE A 464 3.91 23.10 -5.57
N LEU A 465 4.78 23.53 -6.49
CA LEU A 465 6.23 23.50 -6.29
C LEU A 465 6.66 24.43 -5.15
N SER A 466 6.09 25.64 -5.05
CA SER A 466 6.29 26.55 -3.92
C SER A 466 5.98 25.87 -2.58
N ASP A 467 4.85 25.17 -2.49
CA ASP A 467 4.43 24.48 -1.26
C ASP A 467 5.35 23.31 -0.89
N VAL A 468 5.82 22.54 -1.88
CA VAL A 468 6.78 21.45 -1.68
C VAL A 468 8.11 21.99 -1.16
N LEU A 469 8.62 23.08 -1.74
CA LEU A 469 9.85 23.74 -1.28
C LEU A 469 9.71 24.33 0.13
N ALA A 470 8.50 24.80 0.48
CA ALA A 470 8.15 25.24 1.83
C ALA A 470 7.96 24.07 2.82
N GLY A 471 8.02 22.80 2.36
CA GLY A 471 7.85 21.61 3.19
C GLY A 471 6.41 21.39 3.68
N LYS A 472 5.41 22.02 3.05
CA LYS A 472 3.99 21.80 3.37
C LYS A 472 3.56 20.40 2.96
N SER A 473 2.70 19.74 3.73
CA SER A 473 2.09 18.47 3.33
C SER A 473 1.06 18.67 2.21
N ILE A 474 0.75 17.58 1.49
CA ILE A 474 -0.23 17.61 0.38
C ILE A 474 -1.62 18.01 0.86
N GLU A 475 -2.02 17.63 2.07
CA GLU A 475 -3.34 17.98 2.64
C GLU A 475 -3.44 19.49 2.90
N ASN A 476 -2.37 20.09 3.45
CA ASN A 476 -2.34 21.53 3.71
C ASN A 476 -2.28 22.31 2.39
N SER A 477 -1.43 21.89 1.45
CA SER A 477 -1.35 22.48 0.12
C SER A 477 -2.70 22.44 -0.60
N PHE A 478 -3.41 21.30 -0.56
CA PHE A 478 -4.73 21.20 -1.21
C PHE A 478 -5.76 22.11 -0.54
N THR A 479 -5.71 22.24 0.78
CA THR A 479 -6.60 23.14 1.53
C THR A 479 -6.37 24.60 1.12
N ASP A 480 -5.13 25.06 1.16
CA ASP A 480 -4.75 26.46 0.84
C ASP A 480 -5.08 26.81 -0.62
N LEU A 481 -4.76 25.90 -1.54
CA LEU A 481 -5.10 26.07 -2.97
C LEU A 481 -6.61 26.05 -3.19
N SER A 482 -7.35 25.18 -2.49
CA SER A 482 -8.81 25.13 -2.59
C SER A 482 -9.48 26.39 -2.03
N GLU A 483 -8.93 26.99 -0.98
CA GLU A 483 -9.39 28.28 -0.47
C GLU A 483 -9.09 29.42 -1.45
N THR A 484 -7.96 29.36 -2.15
CA THR A 484 -7.52 30.40 -3.11
C THR A 484 -8.25 30.30 -4.45
N PHE A 485 -8.43 29.10 -4.99
CA PHE A 485 -8.89 28.88 -6.37
C PHE A 485 -10.26 28.18 -6.47
N GLY A 486 -10.81 27.69 -5.36
CA GLY A 486 -12.03 26.89 -5.30
C GLY A 486 -11.76 25.40 -5.54
N ALA A 487 -12.21 24.55 -4.62
CA ALA A 487 -12.00 23.10 -4.68
C ALA A 487 -12.57 22.46 -5.96
N GLU A 488 -13.65 23.02 -6.52
CA GLU A 488 -14.25 22.56 -7.77
C GLU A 488 -13.36 22.76 -9.01
N ASN A 489 -12.36 23.64 -8.92
CA ASN A 489 -11.46 23.98 -10.02
C ASN A 489 -10.11 23.23 -9.95
N ILE A 490 -9.92 22.37 -8.94
CA ILE A 490 -8.68 21.63 -8.70
C ILE A 490 -8.92 20.15 -8.93
N ASP A 491 -8.24 19.57 -9.91
CA ASP A 491 -8.16 18.12 -10.04
C ASP A 491 -7.15 17.58 -9.04
N PHE A 492 -7.65 16.96 -7.96
CA PHE A 492 -6.79 16.38 -6.93
C PHE A 492 -5.83 15.32 -7.48
N LEU A 493 -6.23 14.53 -8.49
CA LEU A 493 -5.35 13.53 -9.09
C LEU A 493 -4.22 14.20 -9.88
N ASP A 494 -4.46 15.36 -10.48
CA ASP A 494 -3.42 16.14 -11.14
C ASP A 494 -2.48 16.79 -10.13
N MET A 495 -3.04 17.34 -9.06
CA MET A 495 -2.26 17.89 -7.96
C MET A 495 -1.37 16.83 -7.27
N ASP A 496 -1.93 15.67 -6.92
CA ASP A 496 -1.22 14.55 -6.26
C ASP A 496 -0.01 14.10 -7.07
N PHE A 497 -0.21 13.97 -8.39
CA PHE A 497 0.86 13.65 -9.33
C PHE A 497 1.98 14.69 -9.31
N TRP A 498 1.66 15.98 -9.51
CA TRP A 498 2.66 17.04 -9.56
C TRP A 498 3.36 17.24 -8.21
N TYR A 499 2.63 17.15 -7.11
CA TYR A 499 3.15 17.30 -5.75
C TYR A 499 4.23 16.25 -5.45
N TYR A 500 3.95 14.97 -5.64
CA TYR A 500 4.94 13.92 -5.36
C TYR A 500 6.10 13.90 -6.35
N ARG A 501 5.88 14.36 -7.58
CA ARG A 501 6.96 14.50 -8.56
C ARG A 501 7.97 15.57 -8.13
N PHE A 502 7.49 16.74 -7.71
CA PHE A 502 8.35 17.79 -7.15
C PHE A 502 8.98 17.37 -5.83
N TYR A 503 8.26 16.66 -4.97
CA TYR A 503 8.78 16.15 -3.69
C TYR A 503 9.98 15.22 -3.89
N ASN A 504 9.96 14.41 -4.95
CA ASN A 504 11.04 13.50 -5.32
C ASN A 504 12.18 14.17 -6.12
N GLY A 505 12.13 15.49 -6.32
CA GLY A 505 13.20 16.27 -6.96
C GLY A 505 13.14 16.35 -8.49
N ASP A 506 12.02 15.98 -9.11
CA ASP A 506 11.82 16.13 -10.56
C ASP A 506 10.99 17.40 -10.84
N TYR A 507 11.66 18.46 -11.30
CA TYR A 507 11.09 19.81 -11.46
C TYR A 507 10.70 20.17 -12.91
N ASP A 508 10.60 19.18 -13.82
CA ASP A 508 10.21 19.42 -15.21
C ASP A 508 8.72 19.77 -15.34
N LEU A 509 8.41 21.06 -15.55
CA LEU A 509 7.05 21.58 -15.64
C LEU A 509 6.28 21.17 -16.90
N ASP A 510 6.97 20.74 -17.97
CA ASP A 510 6.39 20.45 -19.29
C ASP A 510 6.15 18.95 -19.53
N TYR A 511 6.27 18.15 -18.48
CA TYR A 511 6.01 16.72 -18.56
C TYR A 511 4.58 16.39 -18.99
N ASP A 512 4.47 15.50 -19.97
CA ASP A 512 3.21 15.05 -20.53
C ASP A 512 2.71 13.80 -19.80
N ARG A 513 1.65 13.99 -19.01
CA ARG A 513 1.00 12.94 -18.20
C ARG A 513 0.31 11.85 -19.05
N SER A 514 0.12 12.06 -20.36
CA SER A 514 -0.51 11.05 -21.23
C SER A 514 0.36 9.79 -21.41
N PHE A 515 1.63 9.85 -21.00
CA PHE A 515 2.56 8.73 -21.01
C PHE A 515 2.52 7.88 -19.74
N ASP A 516 1.92 8.38 -18.65
CA ASP A 516 1.74 7.58 -17.45
C ASP A 516 0.56 6.62 -17.62
N SER A 517 0.73 5.38 -17.15
CA SER A 517 -0.39 4.44 -17.07
C SER A 517 -1.55 5.08 -16.29
N LYS A 518 -2.79 4.95 -16.78
CA LYS A 518 -3.98 5.45 -16.07
C LYS A 518 -3.88 5.12 -14.58
N PRO A 519 -4.16 6.10 -13.67
CA PRO A 519 -4.14 5.84 -12.24
C PRO A 519 -4.95 4.58 -11.93
N LEU A 520 -4.38 3.68 -11.14
CA LEU A 520 -5.08 2.49 -10.69
C LEU A 520 -6.30 2.95 -9.89
N GLU A 521 -7.49 2.83 -10.49
CA GLU A 521 -8.72 3.05 -9.75
C GLU A 521 -8.80 2.03 -8.61
N PHE A 522 -9.40 2.43 -7.48
CA PHE A 522 -9.47 1.57 -6.29
C PHE A 522 -9.93 0.15 -6.62
N LEU A 523 -10.93 -0.01 -7.49
CA LEU A 523 -11.47 -1.33 -7.88
C LEU A 523 -10.50 -2.19 -8.71
N ASN A 524 -9.47 -1.59 -9.31
CA ASN A 524 -8.46 -2.27 -10.12
C ASN A 524 -7.25 -2.71 -9.30
N LEU A 525 -7.22 -2.42 -7.99
CA LEU A 525 -6.18 -2.91 -7.09
C LEU A 525 -6.36 -4.42 -6.81
N PRO A 526 -5.26 -5.17 -6.58
CA PRO A 526 -5.35 -6.56 -6.15
C PRO A 526 -6.10 -6.69 -4.81
N MET A 527 -6.86 -7.78 -4.62
CA MET A 527 -7.63 -8.02 -3.39
C MET A 527 -6.79 -7.99 -2.11
N ILE A 528 -5.50 -8.32 -2.16
CA ILE A 528 -4.60 -8.22 -0.99
C ILE A 528 -4.43 -6.77 -0.52
N ILE A 529 -4.44 -5.80 -1.45
CA ILE A 529 -4.35 -4.38 -1.13
C ILE A 529 -5.70 -3.89 -0.59
N HIS A 530 -6.83 -4.35 -1.15
CA HIS A 530 -8.16 -4.06 -0.58
C HIS A 530 -8.28 -4.52 0.86
N HIS A 531 -7.86 -5.76 1.16
CA HIS A 531 -7.88 -6.28 2.53
C HIS A 531 -6.97 -5.48 3.46
N LYS A 532 -5.75 -5.13 3.03
CA LYS A 532 -4.87 -4.27 3.84
C LYS A 532 -5.48 -2.90 4.12
N ILE A 533 -6.17 -2.30 3.14
CA ILE A 533 -6.86 -1.01 3.35
C ILE A 533 -8.01 -1.19 4.33
N ILE A 534 -8.88 -2.18 4.11
CA ILE A 534 -10.05 -2.47 4.95
C ILE A 534 -9.65 -2.80 6.39
N ASP A 535 -8.60 -3.60 6.58
CA ASP A 535 -8.10 -4.00 7.90
C ASP A 535 -7.53 -2.81 8.71
N ASN A 536 -7.12 -1.72 8.04
CA ASN A 536 -6.62 -0.50 8.68
C ASN A 536 -7.70 0.57 8.91
N LEU A 537 -8.93 0.37 8.42
CA LEU A 537 -10.02 1.32 8.65
C LEU A 537 -10.57 1.18 10.08
N ASP A 538 -10.90 2.31 10.71
CA ASP A 538 -11.69 2.31 11.94
C ASP A 538 -13.12 1.82 11.68
N SER A 539 -13.85 1.49 12.75
CA SER A 539 -15.20 0.93 12.63
C SER A 539 -16.19 1.88 11.93
N LYS A 540 -16.01 3.20 12.05
CA LYS A 540 -16.88 4.18 11.37
C LYS A 540 -16.64 4.16 9.86
N ASN A 541 -15.39 4.23 9.44
CA ASN A 541 -14.99 4.24 8.03
C ASN A 541 -15.26 2.90 7.35
N HIS A 542 -15.12 1.80 8.08
CA HIS A 542 -15.47 0.46 7.60
C HIS A 542 -16.97 0.36 7.24
N LEU A 543 -17.84 0.95 8.07
CA LEU A 543 -19.28 1.01 7.83
C LEU A 543 -19.65 1.97 6.69
N THR A 544 -18.95 3.10 6.59
CA THR A 544 -19.10 4.02 5.46
C THR A 544 -18.72 3.35 4.14
N LEU A 545 -17.57 2.67 4.07
CA LEU A 545 -17.11 1.97 2.86
C LEU A 545 -18.14 0.94 2.38
N ARG A 546 -18.80 0.26 3.32
CA ARG A 546 -19.84 -0.75 3.07
C ARG A 546 -21.10 -0.22 2.39
N ILE A 547 -21.44 1.05 2.60
CA ILE A 547 -22.66 1.66 2.04
C ILE A 547 -22.44 2.31 0.67
N VAL A 548 -21.18 2.57 0.29
CA VAL A 548 -20.83 3.25 -0.97
C VAL A 548 -21.23 2.44 -2.20
N SER A 549 -20.91 1.14 -2.26
CA SER A 549 -21.24 0.30 -3.41
C SER A 549 -21.39 -1.18 -3.06
N ASN A 550 -22.06 -1.96 -3.93
CA ASN A 550 -22.21 -3.41 -3.74
C ASN A 550 -20.86 -4.15 -3.82
N GLY A 551 -19.92 -3.68 -4.65
CA GLY A 551 -18.58 -4.26 -4.74
C GLY A 551 -17.77 -4.08 -3.46
N LEU A 552 -17.74 -2.84 -2.95
CA LEU A 552 -17.07 -2.51 -1.67
C LEU A 552 -17.74 -3.23 -0.51
N ARG A 553 -19.08 -3.31 -0.50
CA ARG A 553 -19.83 -4.08 0.50
C ARG A 553 -19.37 -5.53 0.57
N ASN A 554 -19.24 -6.20 -0.57
CA ASN A 554 -18.79 -7.59 -0.61
C ASN A 554 -17.35 -7.75 -0.11
N MET A 555 -16.45 -6.81 -0.46
CA MET A 555 -15.06 -6.81 0.01
C MET A 555 -14.96 -6.63 1.53
N VAL A 556 -15.71 -5.65 2.06
CA VAL A 556 -15.83 -5.36 3.50
C VAL A 556 -16.41 -6.57 4.25
N ASP A 557 -17.44 -7.21 3.70
CA ASP A 557 -18.11 -8.35 4.33
C ASP A 557 -17.23 -9.62 4.36
N GLN A 558 -16.24 -9.74 3.47
CA GLN A 558 -15.26 -10.84 3.44
C GLN A 558 -14.03 -10.59 4.32
N GLY A 559 -13.73 -9.31 4.62
CA GLY A 559 -12.63 -8.88 5.46
C GLY A 559 -12.78 -9.23 6.95
N LYS A 560 -11.75 -8.95 7.75
CA LYS A 560 -11.80 -9.09 9.20
C LYS A 560 -12.32 -7.78 9.81
N PRO A 561 -13.51 -7.74 10.44
CA PRO A 561 -14.03 -6.50 10.99
C PRO A 561 -13.14 -5.98 12.13
N ALA A 562 -12.75 -4.72 12.09
CA ALA A 562 -12.00 -4.04 13.15
C ALA A 562 -12.91 -3.61 14.33
N ILE A 563 -13.85 -4.48 14.73
CA ILE A 563 -14.82 -4.20 15.80
C ILE A 563 -14.37 -4.89 17.08
N LYS A 564 -14.21 -4.12 18.17
CA LYS A 564 -13.78 -4.66 19.47
C LYS A 564 -14.95 -4.80 20.43
N HIS A 565 -15.92 -3.88 20.39
CA HIS A 565 -17.04 -3.85 21.31
C HIS A 565 -18.37 -3.80 20.57
N LEU A 566 -19.28 -4.71 20.91
CA LEU A 566 -20.64 -4.73 20.40
C LEU A 566 -21.62 -4.79 21.57
N SER A 567 -22.56 -3.85 21.62
CA SER A 567 -23.63 -3.81 22.63
C SER A 567 -24.99 -3.63 21.97
N ILE A 568 -25.94 -4.45 22.35
CA ILE A 568 -27.33 -4.41 21.85
C ILE A 568 -28.25 -4.30 23.06
N GLN A 569 -29.04 -3.23 23.13
CA GLN A 569 -29.99 -2.98 24.21
C GLN A 569 -31.41 -2.90 23.65
N TYR A 570 -32.25 -3.86 24.01
CA TYR A 570 -33.69 -3.87 23.72
C TYR A 570 -34.44 -3.17 24.84
N LYS A 571 -35.23 -2.16 24.46
CA LYS A 571 -36.19 -1.46 25.30
C LYS A 571 -37.55 -1.47 24.61
N PRO A 572 -38.66 -1.27 25.36
CA PRO A 572 -40.01 -1.36 24.80
C PRO A 572 -40.23 -0.51 23.53
N HIS A 573 -39.65 0.70 23.48
CA HIS A 573 -39.86 1.67 22.41
C HIS A 573 -38.63 1.95 21.54
N TYR A 574 -37.49 1.31 21.83
CA TYR A 574 -36.30 1.49 21.02
C TYR A 574 -35.30 0.33 21.14
N ILE A 575 -34.46 0.18 20.12
CA ILE A 575 -33.25 -0.65 20.17
C ILE A 575 -32.05 0.28 20.07
N ARG A 576 -31.11 0.15 21.00
CA ARG A 576 -29.82 0.84 20.94
C ARG A 576 -28.74 -0.16 20.54
N VAL A 577 -28.04 0.14 19.45
CA VAL A 577 -26.88 -0.64 18.99
C VAL A 577 -25.64 0.24 19.16
N ARG A 578 -24.64 -0.26 19.89
CA ARG A 578 -23.36 0.41 20.08
C ARG A 578 -22.23 -0.46 19.55
N ILE A 579 -21.41 0.13 18.68
CA ILE A 579 -20.22 -0.48 18.08
C ILE A 579 -19.05 0.43 18.44
N ASP A 580 -18.13 -0.07 19.26
CA ASP A 580 -17.02 0.71 19.81
C ASP A 580 -17.49 2.07 20.38
N ASN A 581 -17.12 3.16 19.71
CA ASN A 581 -17.42 4.54 20.10
C ASN A 581 -18.69 5.10 19.45
N VAL A 582 -19.34 4.35 18.56
CA VAL A 582 -20.53 4.78 17.81
C VAL A 582 -21.77 4.13 18.42
N SER A 583 -22.80 4.93 18.66
CA SER A 583 -24.11 4.44 19.12
C SER A 583 -25.23 4.91 18.20
N ALA A 584 -26.07 3.99 17.78
CA ALA A 584 -27.28 4.25 17.02
C ALA A 584 -28.52 3.89 17.85
N TRP A 585 -29.57 4.70 17.70
CA TRP A 585 -30.85 4.54 18.35
C TRP A 585 -31.92 4.35 17.30
N TYR A 586 -32.69 3.28 17.44
CA TYR A 586 -33.78 2.94 16.53
C TYR A 586 -35.06 2.94 17.34
N SER A 587 -35.91 3.96 17.15
CA SER A 587 -37.19 4.11 17.85
C SER A 587 -38.37 4.10 16.88
N GLU A 588 -39.58 4.03 17.44
CA GLU A 588 -40.86 4.13 16.72
C GLU A 588 -40.99 5.42 15.89
N ASP A 589 -40.28 6.49 16.29
CA ASP A 589 -40.30 7.79 15.60
C ASP A 589 -39.75 7.74 14.16
N LEU A 590 -39.05 6.66 13.79
CA LEU A 590 -38.54 6.46 12.44
C LEU A 590 -39.63 6.15 11.40
N GLY A 591 -40.88 5.90 11.81
CA GLY A 591 -42.02 5.66 10.90
C GLY A 591 -41.93 4.38 10.06
N VAL A 592 -40.98 3.50 10.39
CA VAL A 592 -40.68 2.21 9.73
C VAL A 592 -40.46 1.14 10.80
N ASP A 593 -40.37 -0.13 10.38
CA ASP A 593 -40.02 -1.25 11.28
C ASP A 593 -38.57 -1.12 11.78
N TYR A 594 -38.39 -0.27 12.79
CA TYR A 594 -37.11 0.10 13.38
C TYR A 594 -36.39 -1.11 13.97
N ARG A 595 -37.14 -2.11 14.44
CA ARG A 595 -36.60 -3.36 14.98
C ARG A 595 -35.88 -4.13 13.89
N LYS A 596 -36.55 -4.35 12.76
CA LYS A 596 -35.95 -5.06 11.62
C LYS A 596 -34.70 -4.35 11.08
N ILE A 597 -34.68 -3.02 11.04
CA ILE A 597 -33.52 -2.24 10.61
C ILE A 597 -32.34 -2.43 11.57
N ALA A 598 -32.57 -2.24 12.88
CA ALA A 598 -31.55 -2.40 13.91
C ALA A 598 -30.97 -3.82 13.89
N LEU A 599 -31.84 -4.83 13.81
CA LEU A 599 -31.43 -6.23 13.81
C LEU A 599 -30.66 -6.59 12.55
N ASN A 600 -31.13 -6.23 11.35
CA ASN A 600 -30.41 -6.53 10.10
C ASN A 600 -28.95 -6.05 10.14
N TYR A 601 -28.72 -4.87 10.71
CA TYR A 601 -27.38 -4.32 10.85
C TYR A 601 -26.49 -5.15 11.78
N VAL A 602 -27.01 -5.55 12.93
CA VAL A 602 -26.34 -6.45 13.88
C VAL A 602 -26.10 -7.83 13.26
N LEU A 603 -27.08 -8.39 12.56
CA LEU A 603 -27.00 -9.71 11.95
C LEU A 603 -25.89 -9.79 10.91
N ILE A 604 -25.67 -8.73 10.14
CA ILE A 604 -24.58 -8.65 9.17
C ILE A 604 -23.22 -8.81 9.87
N ILE A 605 -23.03 -8.12 11.00
CA ILE A 605 -21.77 -8.16 11.76
C ILE A 605 -21.56 -9.56 12.34
N LEU A 606 -22.59 -10.10 13.00
CA LEU A 606 -22.55 -11.41 13.63
C LEU A 606 -22.46 -12.58 12.63
N LYS A 607 -22.82 -12.38 11.35
CA LYS A 607 -22.65 -13.40 10.30
C LYS A 607 -21.19 -13.62 9.90
N ASN A 608 -20.29 -12.69 10.20
CA ASN A 608 -18.89 -12.79 9.78
C ASN A 608 -18.11 -13.74 10.73
N PRO A 609 -17.64 -14.91 10.25
CA PRO A 609 -16.95 -15.89 11.10
C PRO A 609 -15.56 -15.44 11.56
N LYS A 610 -15.00 -14.39 10.95
CA LYS A 610 -13.71 -13.79 11.33
C LYS A 610 -13.86 -12.74 12.44
N LEU A 611 -15.09 -12.41 12.86
CA LEU A 611 -15.35 -11.46 13.95
C LEU A 611 -14.73 -11.94 15.26
N ARG A 612 -13.93 -11.09 15.89
CA ARG A 612 -13.33 -11.32 17.21
C ARG A 612 -13.58 -10.11 18.10
N LEU A 613 -14.54 -10.25 19.02
CA LEU A 613 -14.90 -9.21 19.96
C LEU A 613 -14.05 -9.29 21.24
N ARG A 614 -13.73 -8.14 21.81
CA ARG A 614 -13.28 -8.03 23.21
C ARG A 614 -14.48 -8.13 24.15
N THR A 615 -15.57 -7.43 23.82
CA THR A 615 -16.79 -7.41 24.64
C THR A 615 -18.03 -7.56 23.76
N LEU A 616 -18.93 -8.46 24.17
CA LEU A 616 -20.27 -8.60 23.65
C LEU A 616 -21.27 -8.37 24.79
N HIS A 617 -22.12 -7.36 24.67
CA HIS A 617 -23.19 -7.07 25.61
C HIS A 617 -24.55 -7.21 24.92
N ILE A 618 -25.44 -8.02 25.51
CA ILE A 618 -26.82 -8.18 25.05
C ILE A 618 -27.73 -7.93 26.26
N GLY A 619 -28.44 -6.82 26.22
CA GLY A 619 -29.39 -6.43 27.26
C GLY A 619 -30.80 -6.34 26.70
N SER A 620 -31.79 -6.84 27.44
CA SER A 620 -33.20 -6.74 27.12
C SER A 620 -34.00 -6.61 28.41
N THR A 621 -34.82 -5.56 28.50
CA THR A 621 -35.82 -5.40 29.59
C THR A 621 -37.23 -5.74 29.12
N SER A 622 -37.33 -6.46 28.01
CA SER A 622 -38.56 -6.96 27.41
C SER A 622 -38.27 -8.31 26.76
N SER A 623 -39.29 -8.99 26.22
CA SER A 623 -39.06 -10.19 25.41
C SER A 623 -38.16 -9.85 24.22
N ILE A 624 -37.16 -10.71 23.98
CA ILE A 624 -36.29 -10.60 22.81
C ILE A 624 -37.13 -10.87 21.56
N ASP A 625 -36.83 -10.14 20.48
CA ASP A 625 -37.48 -10.33 19.20
C ASP A 625 -37.30 -11.77 18.67
N PRO A 626 -38.39 -12.49 18.33
CA PRO A 626 -38.30 -13.86 17.80
C PRO A 626 -37.37 -13.98 16.58
N PHE A 627 -37.31 -12.95 15.73
CA PHE A 627 -36.40 -12.93 14.58
C PHE A 627 -34.92 -12.99 15.00
N PHE A 628 -34.57 -12.38 16.12
CA PHE A 628 -33.21 -12.43 16.66
C PHE A 628 -32.89 -13.81 17.24
N ILE A 629 -33.84 -14.43 17.94
CA ILE A 629 -33.71 -15.80 18.44
C ILE A 629 -33.53 -16.78 17.27
N ASP A 630 -34.36 -16.69 16.23
CA ASP A 630 -34.27 -17.50 15.02
C ASP A 630 -32.91 -17.36 14.33
N PHE A 631 -32.34 -16.15 14.33
CA PHE A 631 -31.00 -15.93 13.77
C PHE A 631 -29.93 -16.72 14.54
N PHE A 632 -29.90 -16.65 15.88
CA PHE A 632 -28.92 -17.37 16.67
C PHE A 632 -29.08 -18.89 16.57
N ASN A 633 -30.32 -19.38 16.52
CA ASN A 633 -30.62 -20.79 16.26
C ASN A 633 -30.04 -21.27 14.92
N ASN A 634 -30.00 -20.41 13.91
CA ASN A 634 -29.52 -20.73 12.56
C ASN A 634 -28.06 -20.28 12.31
N LEU A 635 -27.35 -19.82 13.33
CA LEU A 635 -25.99 -19.32 13.17
C LEU A 635 -25.02 -20.49 12.91
N LYS A 636 -24.48 -20.55 11.69
CA LYS A 636 -23.62 -21.66 11.24
C LYS A 636 -22.23 -21.72 11.88
N HIS A 637 -21.83 -20.69 12.63
CA HIS A 637 -20.52 -20.61 13.26
C HIS A 637 -20.66 -20.08 14.70
N LYS A 638 -19.61 -20.27 15.50
CA LYS A 638 -19.56 -19.75 16.87
C LYS A 638 -18.88 -18.38 16.92
N ILE A 639 -19.43 -17.46 17.69
CA ILE A 639 -18.91 -16.11 17.89
C ILE A 639 -17.71 -16.16 18.85
N SER A 640 -16.66 -15.40 18.52
CA SER A 640 -15.47 -15.29 19.36
C SER A 640 -15.54 -13.98 20.15
N THR A 641 -15.79 -14.06 21.47
CA THR A 641 -15.76 -12.90 22.38
C THR A 641 -14.98 -13.22 23.66
N LYS A 642 -14.15 -12.29 24.15
CA LYS A 642 -13.44 -12.47 25.43
C LYS A 642 -14.35 -12.28 26.62
N TYR A 643 -15.19 -11.25 26.57
CA TYR A 643 -16.10 -10.87 27.66
C TYR A 643 -17.53 -10.89 27.15
N LEU A 644 -18.40 -11.54 27.90
CA LEU A 644 -19.83 -11.59 27.62
C LEU A 644 -20.62 -11.00 28.79
N GLU A 645 -21.53 -10.09 28.48
CA GLU A 645 -22.50 -9.56 29.43
C GLU A 645 -23.91 -9.81 28.89
N LEU A 646 -24.69 -10.63 29.60
CA LEU A 646 -26.07 -10.96 29.28
C LEU A 646 -27.00 -10.43 30.36
N ASN A 647 -27.83 -9.46 29.99
CA ASN A 647 -28.91 -8.97 30.81
C ASN A 647 -30.23 -9.28 30.10
N VAL A 648 -30.69 -10.52 30.20
CA VAL A 648 -31.82 -11.05 29.41
C VAL A 648 -32.89 -11.59 30.36
N ASP A 649 -34.16 -11.35 30.03
CA ASP A 649 -35.29 -11.68 30.91
C ASP A 649 -35.67 -13.18 30.98
N CYS A 650 -35.09 -14.05 30.13
CA CYS A 650 -35.39 -15.50 30.14
C CYS A 650 -34.14 -16.41 30.14
N PRO A 651 -34.15 -17.54 30.90
CA PRO A 651 -33.05 -18.51 30.93
C PRO A 651 -32.75 -19.18 29.59
N GLU A 652 -33.77 -19.48 28.78
CA GLU A 652 -33.62 -20.19 27.50
C GLU A 652 -32.79 -19.37 26.51
N ALA A 653 -33.01 -18.05 26.44
CA ALA A 653 -32.21 -17.17 25.60
C ALA A 653 -30.76 -17.07 26.12
N THR A 654 -30.57 -17.09 27.43
CA THR A 654 -29.22 -17.10 28.05
C THR A 654 -28.43 -18.33 27.60
N ASN A 655 -29.04 -19.52 27.69
CA ASN A 655 -28.44 -20.75 27.19
C ASN A 655 -28.17 -20.70 25.68
N LEU A 656 -29.14 -20.22 24.88
CA LEU A 656 -28.97 -20.08 23.43
C LEU A 656 -27.73 -19.21 23.11
N PHE A 657 -27.64 -18.00 23.66
CA PHE A 657 -26.52 -17.11 23.38
C PHE A 657 -25.18 -17.72 23.80
N LEU A 658 -25.12 -18.41 24.93
CA LEU A 658 -23.90 -19.08 25.39
C LEU A 658 -23.46 -20.20 24.45
N THR A 659 -24.38 -21.04 23.98
CA THR A 659 -24.05 -22.15 23.06
C THR A 659 -23.48 -21.66 21.73
N CYS A 660 -23.85 -20.46 21.30
CA CYS A 660 -23.33 -19.80 20.11
C CYS A 660 -21.91 -19.21 20.29
N LEU A 661 -21.31 -19.22 21.49
CA LEU A 661 -19.95 -18.72 21.72
C LEU A 661 -18.88 -19.81 21.63
N LYS A 662 -17.66 -19.45 21.23
CA LYS A 662 -16.49 -20.34 21.28
C LYS A 662 -15.99 -20.50 22.72
N PRO A 663 -15.94 -21.73 23.29
CA PRO A 663 -15.54 -21.97 24.68
C PRO A 663 -14.18 -21.35 25.04
N LYS A 664 -13.09 -21.82 24.42
CA LYS A 664 -11.70 -21.43 24.75
C LYS A 664 -11.36 -19.96 24.49
N PHE A 665 -12.29 -19.15 23.98
CA PHE A 665 -12.07 -17.73 23.73
C PHE A 665 -12.74 -16.84 24.78
N LEU A 666 -13.69 -17.37 25.54
CA LEU A 666 -14.47 -16.65 26.55
C LEU A 666 -13.74 -16.71 27.90
N GLU A 667 -13.32 -15.55 28.41
CA GLU A 667 -12.55 -15.42 29.65
C GLU A 667 -13.42 -14.95 30.83
N LYS A 668 -14.39 -14.05 30.58
CA LYS A 668 -15.27 -13.48 31.60
C LYS A 668 -16.72 -13.50 31.17
N ILE A 669 -17.59 -13.83 32.11
CA ILE A 669 -19.05 -13.76 31.92
C ILE A 669 -19.70 -12.90 33.01
N ILE A 670 -20.72 -12.14 32.62
CA ILE A 670 -21.64 -11.44 33.50
C ILE A 670 -23.05 -11.87 33.11
N LEU A 671 -23.77 -12.49 34.05
CA LEU A 671 -25.13 -12.99 33.86
C LEU A 671 -26.06 -12.31 34.86
N MET A 672 -27.11 -11.67 34.35
CA MET A 672 -28.14 -11.13 35.23
C MET A 672 -29.19 -12.18 35.63
N LYS A 673 -29.52 -13.10 34.72
CA LYS A 673 -30.46 -14.19 34.93
C LYS A 673 -29.95 -15.43 34.19
N GLY A 674 -30.33 -16.62 34.65
CA GLY A 674 -29.97 -17.88 34.00
C GLY A 674 -30.12 -19.08 34.92
N ASN A 675 -30.23 -20.27 34.35
CA ASN A 675 -30.22 -21.53 35.10
C ASN A 675 -28.78 -22.06 35.18
N ILE A 676 -28.09 -21.79 36.28
CA ILE A 676 -26.68 -22.16 36.41
C ILE A 676 -26.47 -23.67 36.35
N ASP A 677 -27.39 -24.49 36.86
CA ASP A 677 -27.27 -25.96 36.81
C ASP A 677 -27.24 -26.53 35.38
N GLU A 678 -27.78 -25.78 34.41
CA GLU A 678 -27.66 -26.10 32.99
C GLU A 678 -26.40 -25.47 32.38
N ILE A 679 -26.11 -24.22 32.73
CA ILE A 679 -24.98 -23.47 32.16
C ILE A 679 -23.63 -24.13 32.53
N VAL A 680 -23.48 -24.67 33.75
CA VAL A 680 -22.24 -25.33 34.21
C VAL A 680 -21.88 -26.56 33.37
N LYS A 681 -22.86 -27.16 32.68
CA LYS A 681 -22.65 -28.31 31.80
C LYS A 681 -22.03 -27.91 30.46
N LEU A 682 -22.08 -26.63 30.09
CA LEU A 682 -21.56 -26.12 28.84
C LEU A 682 -20.02 -26.04 28.86
N ASP A 683 -19.39 -26.37 27.73
CA ASP A 683 -17.94 -26.22 27.60
C ASP A 683 -17.47 -24.77 27.78
N GLN A 684 -18.34 -23.81 27.43
CA GLN A 684 -18.09 -22.38 27.61
C GLN A 684 -17.89 -22.02 29.08
N TRP A 685 -18.57 -22.68 30.01
CA TRP A 685 -18.42 -22.43 31.45
C TRP A 685 -17.04 -22.89 31.95
N LYS A 686 -16.61 -24.07 31.53
CA LYS A 686 -15.36 -24.70 31.97
C LYS A 686 -14.10 -23.92 31.56
N SER A 687 -14.19 -23.08 30.54
CA SER A 687 -13.09 -22.25 30.05
C SER A 687 -13.02 -20.85 30.69
N LEU A 688 -13.99 -20.48 31.51
CA LEU A 688 -14.04 -19.16 32.15
C LEU A 688 -12.95 -19.02 33.21
N LYS A 689 -12.45 -17.79 33.36
CA LYS A 689 -11.62 -17.38 34.49
C LYS A 689 -12.44 -16.65 35.54
N THR A 690 -13.37 -15.81 35.07
CA THR A 690 -14.16 -14.92 35.92
C THR A 690 -15.65 -15.05 35.63
N ALA A 691 -16.47 -15.15 36.69
CA ALA A 691 -17.93 -15.23 36.56
C ALA A 691 -18.64 -14.29 37.54
N LEU A 692 -19.52 -13.42 37.01
CA LEU A 692 -20.39 -12.57 37.81
C LEU A 692 -21.86 -12.95 37.56
N CYS A 693 -22.59 -13.31 38.60
CA CYS A 693 -23.99 -13.73 38.54
C CYS A 693 -24.82 -13.00 39.61
N SER A 694 -25.74 -12.12 39.19
CA SER A 694 -26.55 -11.26 40.09
C SER A 694 -27.89 -10.94 39.40
N PRO A 695 -29.10 -11.05 40.01
CA PRO A 695 -29.32 -10.66 41.39
C PRO A 695 -29.58 -11.79 42.39
N ILE A 696 -29.94 -13.03 41.99
CA ILE A 696 -30.06 -14.17 42.93
C ILE A 696 -29.66 -15.46 42.20
N PHE A 697 -28.69 -16.17 42.75
CA PHE A 697 -28.19 -17.46 42.33
C PHE A 697 -28.98 -18.59 43.01
N SER A 698 -29.39 -19.61 42.24
CA SER A 698 -30.18 -20.74 42.72
C SER A 698 -29.47 -22.11 42.66
N GLY A 699 -28.17 -22.15 42.34
CA GLY A 699 -27.41 -23.41 42.21
C GLY A 699 -26.48 -23.70 43.41
N LEU A 700 -25.56 -24.64 43.22
CA LEU A 700 -24.50 -24.95 44.20
C LEU A 700 -23.31 -23.98 44.11
N ILE A 701 -22.86 -23.44 45.24
CA ILE A 701 -21.70 -22.54 45.31
C ILE A 701 -20.41 -23.19 44.78
N ASP A 702 -20.34 -24.51 44.88
CA ASP A 702 -19.24 -25.38 44.40
C ASP A 702 -18.90 -25.12 42.93
N ASN A 703 -19.88 -24.72 42.12
CA ASN A 703 -19.72 -24.42 40.70
C ASN A 703 -18.83 -23.20 40.41
N PHE A 704 -18.53 -22.37 41.42
CA PHE A 704 -17.75 -21.13 41.29
C PHE A 704 -16.35 -21.21 41.92
N LEU A 705 -16.11 -22.18 42.81
CA LEU A 705 -14.88 -22.27 43.59
C LEU A 705 -13.63 -22.52 42.74
N GLY A 706 -13.81 -22.95 41.48
CA GLY A 706 -12.73 -23.13 40.51
C GLY A 706 -12.32 -21.85 39.74
N PHE A 707 -12.96 -20.71 39.97
CA PHE A 707 -12.64 -19.46 39.27
C PHE A 707 -11.51 -18.66 39.93
N THR A 708 -10.84 -17.81 39.14
CA THR A 708 -9.87 -16.84 39.67
C THR A 708 -10.59 -15.74 40.44
N GLU A 709 -11.71 -15.28 39.86
CA GLU A 709 -12.58 -14.27 40.45
C GLU A 709 -14.05 -14.62 40.25
N PHE A 710 -14.89 -14.44 41.26
CA PHE A 710 -16.33 -14.55 41.07
C PHE A 710 -17.16 -13.63 41.95
N VAL A 711 -18.32 -13.23 41.44
CA VAL A 711 -19.33 -12.45 42.18
C VAL A 711 -20.65 -13.18 42.09
N ILE A 712 -21.27 -13.48 43.22
CA ILE A 712 -22.56 -14.17 43.28
C ILE A 712 -23.47 -13.49 44.29
N THR A 713 -24.77 -13.61 44.09
CA THR A 713 -25.75 -13.23 45.12
C THR A 713 -26.50 -14.47 45.57
N VAL A 714 -26.45 -14.82 46.85
CA VAL A 714 -27.14 -15.99 47.40
C VAL A 714 -28.31 -15.55 48.28
N PRO A 715 -29.41 -16.35 48.36
CA PRO A 715 -30.53 -16.03 49.24
C PRO A 715 -30.15 -16.17 50.73
N GLU A 716 -29.26 -17.12 51.05
CA GLU A 716 -28.78 -17.39 52.40
C GLU A 716 -27.36 -17.97 52.34
N LEU A 717 -26.52 -17.62 53.33
CA LEU A 717 -25.19 -18.18 53.51
C LEU A 717 -25.23 -19.10 54.75
N THR A 718 -24.91 -20.38 54.56
CA THR A 718 -24.94 -21.38 55.62
C THR A 718 -23.53 -21.76 56.06
N GLU A 719 -23.40 -22.42 57.21
CA GLU A 719 -22.11 -22.94 57.69
C GLU A 719 -21.47 -23.91 56.68
N GLU A 720 -22.28 -24.74 56.00
CA GLU A 720 -21.80 -25.66 54.97
C GLU A 720 -21.17 -24.90 53.78
N HIS A 721 -21.80 -23.81 53.32
CA HIS A 721 -21.24 -22.98 52.25
C HIS A 721 -19.87 -22.42 52.65
N LEU A 722 -19.75 -21.89 53.87
CA LEU A 722 -18.51 -21.33 54.39
C LEU A 722 -17.41 -22.38 54.58
N MET A 723 -17.76 -23.59 55.04
CA MET A 723 -16.81 -24.70 55.18
C MET A 723 -16.23 -25.09 53.81
N LYS A 724 -17.07 -25.18 52.77
CA LYS A 724 -16.59 -25.46 51.41
C LYS A 724 -15.72 -24.34 50.85
N ILE A 725 -16.13 -23.08 51.03
CA ILE A 725 -15.31 -21.91 50.69
C ILE A 725 -13.95 -21.99 51.38
N LYS A 726 -13.93 -22.28 52.69
CA LYS A 726 -12.69 -22.41 53.47
C LYS A 726 -11.80 -23.50 52.90
N GLU A 727 -12.33 -24.69 52.68
CA GLU A 727 -11.57 -25.85 52.25
C GLU A 727 -11.03 -25.71 50.83
N GLU A 728 -11.83 -25.26 49.89
CA GLU A 728 -11.47 -25.24 48.46
C GLU A 728 -10.65 -24.01 48.10
N LEU A 729 -11.03 -22.81 48.58
CA LEU A 729 -10.26 -21.59 48.27
C LEU A 729 -8.87 -21.60 48.92
N SER A 730 -8.72 -22.23 50.10
CA SER A 730 -7.42 -22.38 50.74
C SER A 730 -6.44 -23.27 49.95
N LYS A 731 -6.95 -24.20 49.15
CA LYS A 731 -6.14 -25.09 48.30
C LYS A 731 -5.91 -24.53 46.89
N SER A 732 -6.66 -23.49 46.50
CA SER A 732 -6.63 -22.98 45.13
C SER A 732 -5.32 -22.25 44.81
N GLU A 733 -4.67 -22.66 43.73
CA GLU A 733 -3.46 -22.01 43.21
C GLU A 733 -3.77 -20.81 42.30
N ILE A 734 -5.02 -20.60 41.90
CA ILE A 734 -5.42 -19.59 40.91
C ILE A 734 -6.40 -18.54 41.46
N PHE A 735 -7.01 -18.80 42.61
CA PHE A 735 -7.98 -17.88 43.21
C PHE A 735 -7.31 -16.56 43.64
N GLU A 736 -8.01 -15.46 43.36
CA GLU A 736 -7.62 -14.09 43.69
C GLU A 736 -8.67 -13.41 44.57
N SER A 737 -9.95 -13.41 44.18
CA SER A 737 -11.01 -12.79 44.99
C SER A 737 -12.42 -13.34 44.73
N CYS A 738 -13.31 -13.23 45.70
CA CYS A 738 -14.74 -13.39 45.49
C CYS A 738 -15.57 -12.38 46.27
N HIS A 739 -16.78 -12.16 45.80
CA HIS A 739 -17.75 -11.28 46.43
C HIS A 739 -19.11 -11.99 46.47
N ILE A 740 -19.66 -12.15 47.67
CA ILE A 740 -20.91 -12.86 47.92
C ILE A 740 -21.90 -11.88 48.53
N PHE A 741 -22.91 -11.50 47.76
CA PHE A 741 -24.01 -10.66 48.23
C PHE A 741 -25.12 -11.52 48.86
N LEU A 742 -25.75 -11.00 49.91
CA LEU A 742 -26.83 -11.64 50.67
C LEU A 742 -28.15 -10.86 50.58
N GLY A 743 -28.51 -10.37 49.38
CA GLY A 743 -29.78 -9.66 49.19
C GLY A 743 -30.08 -8.62 50.28
N ASN A 744 -31.15 -8.81 51.06
CA ASN A 744 -31.56 -7.94 52.16
C ASN A 744 -31.16 -8.44 53.57
N PHE A 745 -30.29 -9.44 53.68
CA PHE A 745 -29.92 -10.08 54.95
C PHE A 745 -28.48 -9.76 55.34
N GLU A 746 -28.25 -9.48 56.62
CA GLU A 746 -26.89 -9.32 57.15
C GLU A 746 -26.17 -10.68 57.18
N VAL A 747 -24.87 -10.68 56.87
CA VAL A 747 -24.01 -11.86 57.09
C VAL A 747 -23.87 -12.04 58.61
N PRO A 748 -24.31 -13.16 59.21
CA PRO A 748 -24.16 -13.35 60.65
C PRO A 748 -22.66 -13.46 60.97
N TYR A 749 -22.12 -12.47 61.66
CA TYR A 749 -20.70 -12.44 62.03
C TYR A 749 -20.27 -13.71 62.80
N GLU A 750 -21.14 -14.20 63.68
CA GLU A 750 -20.94 -15.43 64.46
C GLU A 750 -20.70 -16.66 63.58
N LEU A 751 -21.34 -16.72 62.40
CA LEU A 751 -21.23 -17.83 61.45
C LEU A 751 -19.86 -17.84 60.74
N ILE A 752 -19.30 -16.66 60.47
CA ILE A 752 -17.94 -16.55 59.91
C ILE A 752 -16.91 -16.96 60.98
N MET A 753 -17.12 -16.52 62.23
CA MET A 753 -16.24 -16.88 63.34
C MET A 753 -16.21 -18.37 63.61
N SER A 754 -17.36 -19.06 63.56
CA SER A 754 -17.44 -20.50 63.83
C SER A 754 -16.63 -21.32 62.85
N VAL A 755 -16.48 -20.84 61.61
CA VAL A 755 -15.79 -21.56 60.54
C VAL A 755 -14.31 -21.18 60.42
N PHE A 756 -13.96 -19.89 60.46
CA PHE A 756 -12.62 -19.43 60.06
C PHE A 756 -11.62 -19.21 61.22
N ASP A 757 -12.04 -19.22 62.50
CA ASP A 757 -11.17 -19.03 63.69
C ASP A 757 -10.02 -18.02 63.48
N PRO A 758 -10.32 -16.71 63.40
CA PRO A 758 -9.38 -15.68 62.94
C PRO A 758 -8.19 -15.48 63.89
N ASN A 759 -6.97 -15.51 63.35
CA ASN A 759 -5.72 -15.43 64.12
C ASN A 759 -5.33 -14.00 64.57
N SER A 760 -5.88 -12.94 63.96
CA SER A 760 -5.53 -11.54 64.29
C SER A 760 -6.54 -10.49 63.81
N GLY A 761 -6.89 -9.57 64.73
CA GLY A 761 -7.28 -8.17 64.48
C GLY A 761 -8.64 -7.89 63.86
N LEU A 762 -9.66 -7.61 64.68
CA LEU A 762 -10.84 -6.85 64.27
C LEU A 762 -10.40 -5.43 63.88
N GLU A 763 -10.38 -5.12 62.60
CA GLU A 763 -10.23 -3.74 62.12
C GLU A 763 -11.59 -3.23 61.63
N TYR A 764 -12.05 -2.15 62.27
CA TYR A 764 -13.17 -1.35 61.76
C TYR A 764 -12.62 -0.42 60.70
N VAL A 765 -12.95 -0.71 59.45
CA VAL A 765 -12.58 0.12 58.30
C VAL A 765 -13.86 0.77 57.78
N TYR A 766 -13.80 2.03 57.38
CA TYR A 766 -14.92 2.70 56.73
C TYR A 766 -14.68 2.66 55.21
N ASP A 767 -15.70 2.36 54.43
CA ASP A 767 -15.61 2.48 52.97
C ASP A 767 -15.74 3.92 52.49
N GLU A 768 -15.74 4.13 51.17
CA GLU A 768 -15.85 5.45 50.55
C GLU A 768 -17.15 6.19 50.90
N ASP A 769 -18.17 5.48 51.41
CA ASP A 769 -19.47 6.01 51.82
C ASP A 769 -19.61 6.11 53.36
N ASP A 770 -18.51 6.01 54.11
CA ASP A 770 -18.46 6.01 55.59
C ASP A 770 -19.28 4.87 56.24
N MET A 771 -19.51 3.75 55.52
CA MET A 771 -20.17 2.59 56.10
C MET A 771 -19.15 1.69 56.81
N PRO A 772 -19.43 1.25 58.04
CA PRO A 772 -18.51 0.40 58.80
C PRO A 772 -18.39 -0.98 58.14
N GLN A 773 -17.16 -1.38 57.84
CA GLN A 773 -16.77 -2.69 57.36
C GLN A 773 -15.90 -3.38 58.41
N LEU A 774 -16.14 -4.67 58.59
CA LEU A 774 -15.37 -5.52 59.50
C LEU A 774 -14.38 -6.34 58.66
N VAL A 775 -13.09 -6.15 58.90
CA VAL A 775 -12.02 -6.86 58.19
C VAL A 775 -11.36 -7.91 59.09
N TYR A 776 -11.15 -9.11 58.55
CA TYR A 776 -10.48 -10.23 59.24
C TYR A 776 -9.48 -10.92 58.31
N SER A 777 -8.40 -11.43 58.90
CA SER A 777 -7.42 -12.25 58.18
C SER A 777 -7.41 -13.68 58.71
N TYR A 778 -7.47 -14.65 57.79
CA TYR A 778 -7.30 -16.07 58.05
C TYR A 778 -5.98 -16.55 57.46
N SER A 779 -5.05 -16.98 58.31
CA SER A 779 -3.79 -17.59 57.86
C SER A 779 -4.06 -19.01 57.40
N ILE A 780 -3.71 -19.34 56.16
CA ILE A 780 -3.89 -20.69 55.64
C ILE A 780 -2.84 -21.61 56.30
N PRO A 781 -3.26 -22.72 56.95
CA PRO A 781 -2.33 -23.63 57.60
C PRO A 781 -1.24 -24.13 56.64
N ASN A 782 0.02 -24.11 57.08
CA ASN A 782 1.19 -24.51 56.29
C ASN A 782 1.43 -23.70 55.00
N SER A 783 0.83 -22.51 54.89
CA SER A 783 1.06 -21.58 53.78
C SER A 783 1.45 -20.21 54.32
N ARG A 784 2.21 -19.45 53.52
CA ARG A 784 2.47 -18.03 53.81
C ARG A 784 1.35 -17.12 53.26
N ASN A 785 0.36 -17.69 52.59
CA ASN A 785 -0.80 -16.97 52.08
C ASN A 785 -1.86 -16.84 53.18
N PHE A 786 -2.66 -15.78 53.08
CA PHE A 786 -3.79 -15.56 53.95
C PHE A 786 -5.00 -15.05 53.17
N LEU A 787 -6.20 -15.35 53.66
CA LEU A 787 -7.45 -14.85 53.12
C LEU A 787 -7.90 -13.65 53.95
N ASN A 788 -8.19 -12.53 53.30
CA ASN A 788 -8.83 -11.38 53.91
C ASN A 788 -10.33 -11.41 53.64
N PHE A 789 -11.11 -11.31 54.70
CA PHE A 789 -12.56 -11.22 54.68
C PHE A 789 -12.93 -9.78 54.98
N THR A 790 -13.78 -9.19 54.16
CA THR A 790 -14.36 -7.87 54.39
C THR A 790 -15.86 -8.06 54.43
N LEU A 791 -16.44 -7.79 55.59
CA LEU A 791 -17.87 -7.88 55.87
C LEU A 791 -18.45 -6.46 55.88
N SER A 792 -19.41 -6.22 55.01
CA SER A 792 -20.20 -5.00 54.94
C SER A 792 -21.69 -5.35 55.04
N PHE A 793 -22.58 -4.36 55.05
CA PHE A 793 -24.03 -4.59 55.21
C PHE A 793 -24.59 -5.42 54.03
N GLY A 794 -24.72 -6.73 54.23
CA GLY A 794 -25.22 -7.68 53.23
C GLY A 794 -24.20 -8.15 52.19
N ASP A 795 -22.90 -7.94 52.41
CA ASP A 795 -21.82 -8.38 51.51
C ASP A 795 -20.67 -9.03 52.29
N LEU A 796 -20.21 -10.16 51.75
CA LEU A 796 -18.98 -10.83 52.10
C LEU A 796 -18.00 -10.82 50.92
N LYS A 797 -16.91 -10.05 51.05
CA LYS A 797 -15.78 -10.07 50.12
C LYS A 797 -14.62 -10.88 50.70
N ILE A 798 -14.03 -11.74 49.89
CA ILE A 798 -12.87 -12.57 50.25
C ILE A 798 -11.75 -12.31 49.24
N VAL A 799 -10.54 -12.03 49.72
CA VAL A 799 -9.37 -11.75 48.87
C VAL A 799 -8.19 -12.60 49.32
N MET A 800 -7.53 -13.27 48.37
CA MET A 800 -6.32 -14.05 48.62
C MET A 800 -5.10 -13.13 48.57
N HIS A 801 -4.35 -13.03 49.67
CA HIS A 801 -3.07 -12.36 49.72
C HIS A 801 -1.94 -13.38 49.68
N ARG A 802 -1.15 -13.31 48.61
CA ARG A 802 0.05 -14.12 48.45
C ARG A 802 1.26 -13.33 48.89
N SER A 803 2.04 -13.90 49.79
CA SER A 803 3.34 -13.33 50.14
C SER A 803 4.30 -13.56 48.97
N SER A 804 4.93 -12.48 48.52
CA SER A 804 5.89 -12.47 47.41
C SER A 804 7.20 -13.17 47.77
#